data_AF-A0A673J394-F1
#
_entry.id   AF-A0A673J394-F1
#
_cell.length_a   1.000
_cell.length_b   1.000
_cell.length_c   1.000
_cell.angle_alpha   90.00
_cell.angle_beta   90.00
_cell.angle_gamma   90.00
#
_symmetry.space_group_name_H-M   'P 1'
#
loop_
_entity.id
_entity.type
_entity.pdbx_description
1 polymer ?
#
loop_
_entity_poly.entity_id
_entity_poly.type
_entity_poly.pdbx_seq_one_letter_code
_entity_poly.pdbx_strand_id
1 'polypeptide(L)'
;MGYHEDRSSRPEERPSVAGQRLGAPESMGISTLEPGQRPPTMTPGRQVSIRVQMLDDTQEVFEQRASGKVLFDLVCAHLNLIEGDYFSLEYQDQRKMTVWLDLLKPILKQIRRPKNTILRFVVKFFPPDHTQLLEELTRYLFALQIKHDLACGRLTCNESSAALLVSHIVQSEIGDFDEVQCKQHLLNNKYIPEQDALMDKIIEYDRKHVGQTPAESDYQLLEIARRLEMYGVRLYPAKDREGTKLSLAVAHSGVLVFQGHTKINAFNWSKVRKLSFKRKRFLIKLRPDLNSSCQDTLEFMMGSRDCCKVFWKICVEYHAFFRLFEEPKPKPKPVLFTRGSSFRFSGRTQRQVIDYVKDTEFKKCNLIIFFFCSQRFPTDKAYFIAKELLTTERTYLKDMEVITVSFQKSVEKDEAMPDSLRNLIFAHFEPVYKFHETFLKDVEQRLAQWEGRSNAHIKGDYQRIGDVMLKNIQGLKLLTAHLQKHSEALLELERMCRSSRKLEGLCRDFELQKVCYLPLNIFFLRPLHRLMHYKQILERLCKHYPPTHDDFRDSRAALADVSEMVVQLHGTLIKMENFQKLLELKKDLIGIDNLALPGREFIRLGCLSKLSGKGLQQRIMFLTDGEDEWGVPHSFTLFGQRQSVVVAASSASEMEKWVEDIKMAIELADKCNGPSAEILSSSFTDKSPEESSADQESDDDLSASRTSLERQTPHRGNTTVHVCWHRNTSVSMVDFSVALENQLSGNLLRKFKNSNGWQKLWVVFTNFSLFFYKTHQDEYPLASLPLLGYSITIPSESENIHKDYVFKLHFKSHVYYFRSESEYTFARWMEVIRSATCSSSHIRSLSRKEPHVY
;
A
#
# COMPACT_ATOMS: atom_id res chain seq x y z
N MET A 1 -53.53 -31.34 53.17
CA MET A 1 -52.51 -32.40 53.27
C MET A 1 -51.17 -31.70 53.40
N GLY A 2 -50.62 -31.67 54.63
CA GLY A 2 -49.32 -31.05 54.94
C GLY A 2 -48.14 -31.93 54.52
N TYR A 3 -46.87 -31.60 54.71
CA TYR A 3 -46.09 -30.41 55.15
C TYR A 3 -44.60 -30.90 55.09
N HIS A 4 -43.63 -29.98 55.24
CA HIS A 4 -42.20 -30.22 55.60
C HIS A 4 -41.22 -30.74 54.52
N GLU A 5 -39.95 -30.32 54.41
CA GLU A 5 -39.15 -29.25 55.04
C GLU A 5 -37.78 -29.16 54.33
N ASP A 6 -37.04 -28.13 54.70
CA ASP A 6 -35.77 -27.60 54.19
C ASP A 6 -34.50 -28.34 54.74
N ARG A 7 -33.33 -28.12 54.09
CA ARG A 7 -31.92 -28.19 54.57
C ARG A 7 -30.88 -28.97 53.73
N SER A 8 -30.00 -28.20 53.06
CA SER A 8 -28.52 -28.07 53.25
C SER A 8 -27.71 -29.23 53.90
N SER A 9 -26.43 -29.56 53.62
CA SER A 9 -25.35 -29.04 52.75
C SER A 9 -24.00 -29.79 52.98
N ARG A 10 -23.13 -29.85 51.94
CA ARG A 10 -21.61 -29.91 51.88
C ARG A 10 -20.82 -31.21 52.19
N PRO A 11 -19.52 -31.36 51.74
CA PRO A 11 -18.57 -30.35 51.17
C PRO A 11 -17.67 -30.73 49.92
N GLU A 12 -16.96 -29.68 49.42
CA GLU A 12 -15.61 -29.57 48.76
C GLU A 12 -15.32 -30.20 47.37
N GLU A 13 -14.59 -29.61 46.39
CA GLU A 13 -13.80 -28.37 46.21
C GLU A 13 -13.56 -28.11 44.68
N ARG A 14 -13.42 -26.85 44.22
CA ARG A 14 -12.94 -26.46 42.87
C ARG A 14 -11.98 -25.26 42.99
N PRO A 15 -10.87 -25.19 42.22
CA PRO A 15 -10.08 -23.97 42.10
C PRO A 15 -10.65 -23.01 41.05
N SER A 16 -10.52 -21.72 41.36
CA SER A 16 -11.11 -20.56 40.66
C SER A 16 -10.44 -20.22 39.33
N VAL A 17 -11.23 -19.74 38.36
CA VAL A 17 -10.74 -18.98 37.20
C VAL A 17 -11.43 -17.62 37.20
N ALA A 18 -10.64 -16.57 37.45
CA ALA A 18 -11.00 -15.18 37.27
C ALA A 18 -10.59 -14.71 35.86
N GLY A 19 -11.38 -13.80 35.26
CA GLY A 19 -10.91 -12.94 34.17
C GLY A 19 -11.79 -12.89 32.92
N GLN A 20 -13.06 -12.48 33.04
CA GLN A 20 -13.87 -12.07 31.90
C GLN A 20 -13.47 -10.63 31.51
N ARG A 21 -12.87 -10.46 30.33
CA ARG A 21 -12.54 -9.15 29.74
C ARG A 21 -13.75 -8.56 29.04
N LEU A 22 -13.98 -7.27 29.32
CA LEU A 22 -14.90 -6.36 28.65
C LEU A 22 -14.64 -6.30 27.14
N GLY A 23 -15.73 -6.24 26.37
CA GLY A 23 -15.76 -6.44 24.92
C GLY A 23 -15.06 -5.36 24.10
N ALA A 24 -14.45 -5.80 22.99
CA ALA A 24 -13.99 -4.94 21.92
C ALA A 24 -15.18 -4.55 21.01
N PRO A 25 -15.22 -3.33 20.45
CA PRO A 25 -16.23 -2.95 19.46
C PRO A 25 -16.08 -3.81 18.21
N GLU A 26 -17.20 -4.37 17.74
CA GLU A 26 -17.28 -5.21 16.54
C GLU A 26 -16.80 -4.43 15.30
N SER A 27 -15.78 -4.97 14.61
CA SER A 27 -15.35 -4.44 13.33
C SER A 27 -16.39 -4.80 12.26
N MET A 28 -17.07 -3.81 11.70
CA MET A 28 -17.89 -3.99 10.50
C MET A 28 -17.01 -4.30 9.29
N GLY A 29 -16.92 -5.58 8.93
CA GLY A 29 -16.46 -6.01 7.61
C GLY A 29 -17.59 -5.85 6.59
N ILE A 30 -17.30 -5.27 5.43
CA ILE A 30 -18.26 -5.18 4.32
C ILE A 30 -18.49 -6.59 3.78
N SER A 31 -19.63 -7.17 4.13
CA SER A 31 -20.17 -8.41 3.56
C SER A 31 -21.07 -8.05 2.39
N THR A 32 -20.94 -8.72 1.25
CA THR A 32 -21.87 -8.58 0.11
C THR A 32 -23.16 -9.40 0.31
N LEU A 33 -23.53 -9.70 1.55
CA LEU A 33 -24.79 -10.34 1.92
C LEU A 33 -25.72 -9.29 2.52
N GLU A 34 -26.99 -9.31 2.10
CA GLU A 34 -28.07 -8.53 2.71
C GLU A 34 -28.07 -8.69 4.25
N PRO A 35 -28.34 -7.63 5.02
CA PRO A 35 -28.35 -7.71 6.49
C PRO A 35 -29.30 -8.80 7.00
N GLY A 36 -28.77 -9.83 7.67
CA GLY A 36 -29.57 -10.85 8.38
C GLY A 36 -29.36 -12.31 7.96
N GLN A 37 -28.60 -12.62 6.89
CA GLN A 37 -28.30 -14.01 6.52
C GLN A 37 -26.95 -14.47 7.08
N ARG A 38 -26.96 -15.38 8.06
CA ARG A 38 -25.75 -16.15 8.44
C ARG A 38 -25.48 -17.23 7.38
N PRO A 39 -24.23 -17.44 6.95
CA PRO A 39 -23.90 -18.58 6.10
C PRO A 39 -24.20 -19.89 6.85
N PRO A 40 -24.67 -20.95 6.18
CA PRO A 40 -24.90 -22.23 6.83
C PRO A 40 -23.58 -22.72 7.44
N THR A 41 -23.59 -23.01 8.73
CA THR A 41 -22.49 -23.65 9.46
C THR A 41 -22.19 -24.99 8.80
N MET A 42 -21.09 -25.07 8.04
CA MET A 42 -20.65 -26.31 7.41
C MET A 42 -19.70 -27.06 8.35
N THR A 43 -19.99 -28.35 8.55
CA THR A 43 -19.21 -29.29 9.36
C THR A 43 -17.76 -29.47 8.86
N PRO A 44 -16.79 -29.69 9.79
CA PRO A 44 -15.38 -29.76 9.46
C PRO A 44 -15.08 -31.01 8.63
N GLY A 45 -14.17 -30.86 7.69
CA GLY A 45 -13.55 -31.99 7.03
C GLY A 45 -12.56 -31.52 5.97
N ARG A 46 -12.02 -32.49 5.24
CA ARG A 46 -10.79 -32.32 4.45
C ARG A 46 -10.96 -31.34 3.28
N GLN A 47 -10.07 -30.35 3.21
CA GLN A 47 -9.90 -29.45 2.07
C GLN A 47 -9.38 -30.23 0.84
N VAL A 48 -9.65 -29.73 -0.37
CA VAL A 48 -9.22 -30.37 -1.61
C VAL A 48 -8.30 -29.42 -2.37
N SER A 49 -7.08 -29.87 -2.61
CA SER A 49 -6.08 -29.16 -3.42
C SER A 49 -6.42 -29.34 -4.90
N ILE A 50 -6.55 -28.22 -5.62
CA ILE A 50 -6.91 -28.15 -7.03
C ILE A 50 -5.80 -27.42 -7.77
N ARG A 51 -5.30 -28.03 -8.84
CA ARG A 51 -4.24 -27.44 -9.66
C ARG A 51 -4.83 -26.63 -10.81
N VAL A 52 -4.39 -25.39 -10.94
CA VAL A 52 -4.76 -24.47 -12.01
C VAL A 52 -3.51 -24.10 -12.80
N GLN A 53 -3.52 -24.33 -14.11
CA GLN A 53 -2.52 -23.82 -15.04
C GLN A 53 -2.98 -22.47 -15.58
N MET A 54 -2.12 -21.47 -15.46
CA MET A 54 -2.34 -20.10 -15.92
C MET A 54 -2.01 -19.96 -17.41
N LEU A 55 -2.24 -18.76 -17.97
CA LEU A 55 -1.99 -18.47 -19.39
C LEU A 55 -0.51 -18.36 -19.76
N ASP A 56 0.37 -18.17 -18.78
CA ASP A 56 1.83 -18.17 -18.90
C ASP A 56 2.44 -19.55 -18.58
N ASP A 57 1.61 -20.59 -18.56
CA ASP A 57 1.94 -21.98 -18.22
C ASP A 57 2.36 -22.26 -16.77
N THR A 58 2.40 -21.23 -15.90
CA THR A 58 2.62 -21.44 -14.46
C THR A 58 1.48 -22.25 -13.85
N GLN A 59 1.80 -23.07 -12.83
CA GLN A 59 0.82 -23.91 -12.15
C GLN A 59 0.72 -23.56 -10.68
N GLU A 60 -0.47 -23.18 -10.25
CA GLU A 60 -0.78 -22.83 -8.87
C GLU A 60 -1.72 -23.86 -8.24
N VAL A 61 -1.59 -24.07 -6.94
CA VAL A 61 -2.42 -25.02 -6.18
C VAL A 61 -3.30 -24.28 -5.20
N PHE A 62 -4.61 -24.43 -5.35
CA PHE A 62 -5.62 -23.80 -4.52
C PHE A 62 -6.29 -24.85 -3.61
N GLU A 63 -6.32 -24.61 -2.30
CA GLU A 63 -7.02 -25.47 -1.35
C GLU A 63 -8.44 -24.96 -1.08
N GLN A 64 -9.47 -25.68 -1.54
CA GLN A 64 -10.85 -25.21 -1.43
C GLN A 64 -11.91 -26.35 -1.37
N ARG A 65 -13.04 -26.08 -0.71
CA ARG A 65 -14.22 -26.95 -0.53
C ARG A 65 -15.50 -26.47 -1.24
N ALA A 66 -15.41 -25.35 -1.95
CA ALA A 66 -16.56 -24.56 -2.38
C ALA A 66 -17.02 -24.80 -3.84
N SER A 67 -17.90 -23.93 -4.33
CA SER A 67 -18.37 -23.93 -5.73
C SER A 67 -17.26 -23.56 -6.71
N GLY A 68 -17.48 -23.85 -8.00
CA GLY A 68 -16.58 -23.39 -9.06
C GLY A 68 -16.36 -21.87 -9.03
N LYS A 69 -17.39 -21.09 -8.63
CA LYS A 69 -17.29 -19.63 -8.49
C LYS A 69 -16.21 -19.23 -7.48
N VAL A 70 -16.17 -19.85 -6.31
CA VAL A 70 -15.20 -19.46 -5.27
C VAL A 70 -13.77 -19.79 -5.70
N LEU A 71 -13.54 -20.94 -6.35
CA LEU A 71 -12.22 -21.22 -6.93
C LEU A 71 -11.85 -20.17 -7.98
N PHE A 72 -12.77 -19.83 -8.88
CA PHE A 72 -12.53 -18.83 -9.91
C PHE A 72 -12.23 -17.45 -9.32
N ASP A 73 -12.99 -17.02 -8.32
CA ASP A 73 -12.76 -15.76 -7.60
C ASP A 73 -11.37 -15.75 -6.92
N LEU A 74 -10.91 -16.89 -6.38
CA LEU A 74 -9.55 -17.02 -5.82
C LEU A 74 -8.46 -16.91 -6.89
N VAL A 75 -8.67 -17.49 -8.07
CA VAL A 75 -7.74 -17.35 -9.21
C VAL A 75 -7.68 -15.90 -9.67
N CYS A 76 -8.83 -15.24 -9.84
CA CYS A 76 -8.89 -13.81 -10.18
C CYS A 76 -8.22 -12.95 -9.10
N ALA A 77 -8.41 -13.24 -7.82
CA ALA A 77 -7.76 -12.52 -6.73
C ALA A 77 -6.24 -12.74 -6.71
N HIS A 78 -5.77 -13.96 -7.00
CA HIS A 78 -4.34 -14.27 -7.11
C HIS A 78 -3.69 -13.47 -8.25
N LEU A 79 -4.37 -13.38 -9.40
CA LEU A 79 -3.91 -12.61 -10.56
C LEU A 79 -4.17 -11.10 -10.43
N ASN A 80 -4.85 -10.63 -9.37
CA ASN A 80 -5.33 -9.25 -9.22
C ASN A 80 -6.19 -8.78 -10.42
N LEU A 81 -7.02 -9.67 -10.95
CA LEU A 81 -7.77 -9.48 -12.17
C LEU A 81 -9.16 -8.89 -11.90
N ILE A 82 -9.37 -7.66 -12.33
CA ILE A 82 -10.63 -6.92 -12.14
C ILE A 82 -11.68 -7.31 -13.18
N GLU A 83 -11.26 -7.40 -14.44
CA GLU A 83 -12.09 -7.80 -15.57
C GLU A 83 -12.15 -9.34 -15.71
N GLY A 84 -12.18 -10.04 -14.57
CA GLY A 84 -12.14 -11.49 -14.51
C GLY A 84 -13.27 -12.18 -15.28
N ASP A 85 -14.40 -11.51 -15.49
CA ASP A 85 -15.56 -12.09 -16.19
C ASP A 85 -15.28 -12.44 -17.66
N TYR A 86 -14.22 -11.92 -18.29
CA TYR A 86 -13.78 -12.34 -19.63
C TYR A 86 -13.15 -13.75 -19.66
N PHE A 87 -12.76 -14.28 -18.49
CA PHE A 87 -12.00 -15.52 -18.35
C PHE A 87 -12.85 -16.64 -17.72
N SER A 88 -12.36 -17.87 -17.81
CA SER A 88 -12.96 -18.99 -17.11
C SER A 88 -11.98 -20.15 -16.95
N LEU A 89 -12.42 -21.20 -16.26
CA LEU A 89 -11.66 -22.43 -16.07
C LEU A 89 -12.22 -23.54 -16.94
N GLU A 90 -11.37 -24.21 -17.70
CA GLU A 90 -11.70 -25.42 -18.44
C GLU A 90 -10.88 -26.63 -17.98
N TYR A 91 -11.39 -27.84 -18.17
CA TYR A 91 -10.66 -29.08 -17.91
C TYR A 91 -11.05 -30.15 -18.91
N GLN A 92 -10.22 -31.18 -19.03
CA GLN A 92 -10.57 -32.37 -19.82
C GLN A 92 -11.35 -33.36 -18.96
N ASP A 93 -12.50 -33.80 -19.46
CA ASP A 93 -13.29 -34.85 -18.83
C ASP A 93 -12.72 -36.25 -19.13
N GLN A 94 -13.39 -37.30 -18.63
CA GLN A 94 -12.97 -38.71 -18.84
C GLN A 94 -12.97 -39.15 -20.30
N ARG A 95 -13.67 -38.41 -21.18
CA ARG A 95 -13.75 -38.67 -22.62
C ARG A 95 -12.78 -37.78 -23.39
N LYS A 96 -11.84 -37.11 -22.71
CA LYS A 96 -10.90 -36.12 -23.26
C LYS A 96 -11.60 -34.94 -23.93
N MET A 97 -12.86 -34.69 -23.59
CA MET A 97 -13.58 -33.50 -24.07
C MET A 97 -13.22 -32.33 -23.16
N THR A 98 -12.90 -31.18 -23.77
CA THR A 98 -12.73 -29.93 -23.03
C THR A 98 -14.08 -29.41 -22.57
N VAL A 99 -14.23 -29.18 -21.27
CA VAL A 99 -15.48 -28.74 -20.64
C VAL A 99 -15.20 -27.56 -19.70
N TRP A 100 -16.04 -26.53 -19.78
CA TRP A 100 -16.03 -25.40 -18.86
C TRP A 100 -16.49 -25.80 -17.45
N LEU A 101 -15.81 -25.28 -16.43
CA LEU A 101 -16.23 -25.40 -15.04
C LEU A 101 -17.56 -24.65 -14.82
N ASP A 102 -18.57 -25.35 -14.32
CA ASP A 102 -19.87 -24.76 -13.97
C ASP A 102 -19.72 -24.03 -12.62
N LEU A 103 -19.62 -22.69 -12.65
CA LEU A 103 -19.34 -21.87 -11.46
C LEU A 103 -20.40 -22.02 -10.37
N LEU A 104 -21.64 -22.36 -10.75
CA LEU A 104 -22.77 -22.52 -9.83
C LEU A 104 -22.79 -23.88 -9.11
N LYS A 105 -21.93 -24.82 -9.50
CA LYS A 105 -21.90 -26.17 -8.94
C LYS A 105 -20.66 -26.43 -8.08
N PRO A 106 -20.77 -27.24 -7.02
CA PRO A 106 -19.63 -27.73 -6.28
C PRO A 106 -18.64 -28.47 -7.19
N ILE A 107 -17.35 -28.21 -7.04
CA ILE A 107 -16.30 -28.78 -7.90
C ILE A 107 -16.29 -30.31 -7.81
N LEU A 108 -16.48 -30.85 -6.60
CA LEU A 108 -16.52 -32.31 -6.35
C LEU A 108 -17.70 -33.02 -7.02
N LYS A 109 -18.74 -32.28 -7.44
CA LYS A 109 -19.86 -32.83 -8.23
C LYS A 109 -19.59 -32.81 -9.74
N GLN A 110 -18.51 -32.17 -10.17
CA GLN A 110 -18.14 -32.00 -11.58
C GLN A 110 -16.90 -32.83 -11.93
N ILE A 111 -15.89 -32.81 -11.04
CA ILE A 111 -14.60 -33.45 -11.24
C ILE A 111 -14.48 -34.66 -10.31
N ARG A 112 -14.37 -35.87 -10.88
CA ARG A 112 -14.28 -37.12 -10.09
C ARG A 112 -12.96 -37.27 -9.32
N ARG A 113 -11.84 -36.82 -9.90
CA ARG A 113 -10.47 -36.96 -9.34
C ARG A 113 -9.74 -35.60 -9.36
N PRO A 114 -10.16 -34.63 -8.54
CA PRO A 114 -9.67 -33.24 -8.61
C PRO A 114 -8.14 -33.11 -8.44
N LYS A 115 -7.51 -33.98 -7.65
CA LYS A 115 -6.05 -34.00 -7.47
C LYS A 115 -5.26 -34.36 -8.74
N ASN A 116 -5.91 -35.03 -9.70
CA ASN A 116 -5.28 -35.51 -10.94
C ASN A 116 -5.82 -34.75 -12.17
N THR A 117 -6.61 -33.69 -11.95
CA THR A 117 -7.18 -32.87 -13.01
C THR A 117 -6.56 -31.48 -12.94
N ILE A 118 -5.93 -31.07 -14.03
CA ILE A 118 -5.45 -29.70 -14.18
C ILE A 118 -6.57 -28.89 -14.81
N LEU A 119 -7.01 -27.83 -14.12
CA LEU A 119 -7.88 -26.83 -14.71
C LEU A 119 -7.00 -25.80 -15.41
N ARG A 120 -7.38 -25.36 -16.60
CA ARG A 120 -6.70 -24.28 -17.32
C ARG A 120 -7.49 -22.99 -17.19
N PHE A 121 -6.83 -21.93 -16.79
CA PHE A 121 -7.34 -20.58 -16.86
C PHE A 121 -7.19 -20.06 -18.29
N VAL A 122 -8.30 -19.69 -18.92
CA VAL A 122 -8.33 -19.32 -20.34
C VAL A 122 -9.31 -18.17 -20.59
N VAL A 123 -9.12 -17.44 -21.68
CA VAL A 123 -10.09 -16.45 -22.14
C VAL A 123 -11.35 -17.17 -22.63
N LYS A 124 -12.51 -16.75 -22.12
CA LYS A 124 -13.81 -17.29 -22.49
C LYS A 124 -14.59 -16.35 -23.40
N PHE A 125 -14.58 -15.04 -23.15
CA PHE A 125 -15.33 -14.08 -23.94
C PHE A 125 -14.38 -13.15 -24.69
N PHE A 126 -14.41 -13.20 -26.02
CA PHE A 126 -13.57 -12.36 -26.86
C PHE A 126 -14.37 -11.14 -27.35
N PRO A 127 -14.08 -9.92 -26.86
CA PRO A 127 -14.74 -8.72 -27.37
C PRO A 127 -14.33 -8.46 -28.83
N PRO A 128 -15.20 -7.84 -29.64
CA PRO A 128 -14.88 -7.47 -31.02
C PRO A 128 -13.78 -6.42 -31.12
N ASP A 129 -13.66 -5.61 -30.07
CA ASP A 129 -12.79 -4.45 -29.99
C ASP A 129 -11.98 -4.58 -28.70
N HIS A 130 -10.66 -4.67 -28.83
CA HIS A 130 -9.77 -4.82 -27.68
C HIS A 130 -9.69 -3.54 -26.85
N THR A 131 -10.09 -2.38 -27.38
CA THR A 131 -10.13 -1.11 -26.63
C THR A 131 -11.20 -1.13 -25.52
N GLN A 132 -12.11 -2.10 -25.56
CA GLN A 132 -13.08 -2.37 -24.49
C GLN A 132 -12.46 -3.10 -23.29
N LEU A 133 -11.22 -3.57 -23.41
CA LEU A 133 -10.42 -4.11 -22.31
C LEU A 133 -9.71 -2.92 -21.65
N LEU A 134 -10.24 -2.49 -20.52
CA LEU A 134 -9.81 -1.23 -19.89
C LEU A 134 -8.49 -1.40 -19.13
N GLU A 135 -8.26 -2.57 -18.54
CA GLU A 135 -7.04 -2.83 -17.77
C GLU A 135 -5.94 -3.42 -18.66
N GLU A 136 -4.71 -2.93 -18.49
CA GLU A 136 -3.53 -3.40 -19.22
C GLU A 136 -3.23 -4.89 -18.96
N LEU A 137 -3.42 -5.34 -17.71
CA LEU A 137 -3.28 -6.76 -17.35
C LEU A 137 -4.23 -7.64 -18.16
N THR A 138 -5.48 -7.20 -18.36
CA THR A 138 -6.45 -7.93 -19.15
C THR A 138 -5.96 -8.07 -20.59
N ARG A 139 -5.46 -6.97 -21.19
CA ARG A 139 -4.88 -7.00 -22.55
C ARG A 139 -3.69 -7.96 -22.65
N TYR A 140 -2.78 -7.95 -21.68
CA TYR A 140 -1.69 -8.91 -21.64
C TYR A 140 -2.15 -10.37 -21.58
N LEU A 141 -3.10 -10.70 -20.70
CA LEU A 141 -3.61 -12.07 -20.61
C LEU A 141 -4.29 -12.49 -21.92
N PHE A 142 -4.94 -11.56 -22.62
CA PHE A 142 -5.42 -11.80 -23.97
C PHE A 142 -4.26 -12.03 -24.97
N ALA A 143 -3.16 -11.27 -24.89
CA ALA A 143 -1.98 -11.47 -25.72
C ALA A 143 -1.38 -12.88 -25.51
N LEU A 144 -1.25 -13.35 -24.27
CA LEU A 144 -0.85 -14.73 -23.96
C LEU A 144 -1.82 -15.76 -24.54
N GLN A 145 -3.12 -15.51 -24.49
CA GLN A 145 -4.10 -16.39 -25.11
C GLN A 145 -3.93 -16.47 -26.63
N ILE A 146 -3.61 -15.35 -27.29
CA ILE A 146 -3.31 -15.29 -28.72
C ILE A 146 -2.02 -16.02 -29.05
N LYS A 147 -0.95 -15.83 -28.27
CA LYS A 147 0.29 -16.61 -28.36
C LYS A 147 0.01 -18.11 -28.30
N HIS A 148 -0.76 -18.56 -27.31
CA HIS A 148 -1.15 -19.96 -27.19
C HIS A 148 -1.96 -20.42 -28.41
N ASP A 149 -2.92 -19.63 -28.88
CA ASP A 149 -3.78 -19.98 -30.02
C ASP A 149 -3.01 -20.05 -31.35
N LEU A 150 -1.97 -19.25 -31.52
CA LEU A 150 -1.03 -19.35 -32.64
C LEU A 150 -0.19 -20.63 -32.55
N ALA A 151 0.42 -20.90 -31.39
CA ALA A 151 1.31 -22.05 -31.20
C ALA A 151 0.60 -23.39 -31.41
N CYS A 152 -0.66 -23.49 -31.01
CA CYS A 152 -1.48 -24.70 -31.21
C CYS A 152 -2.26 -24.72 -32.54
N GLY A 153 -2.07 -23.73 -33.42
CA GLY A 153 -2.72 -23.67 -34.74
C GLY A 153 -4.22 -23.39 -34.71
N ARG A 154 -4.76 -22.88 -33.60
CA ARG A 154 -6.18 -22.48 -33.48
C ARG A 154 -6.46 -21.15 -34.16
N LEU A 155 -5.50 -20.23 -34.15
CA LEU A 155 -5.58 -18.95 -34.85
C LEU A 155 -4.90 -19.08 -36.21
N THR A 156 -5.68 -19.33 -37.27
CA THR A 156 -5.14 -19.46 -38.62
C THR A 156 -4.94 -18.10 -39.27
N CYS A 157 -3.77 -17.92 -39.89
CA CYS A 157 -3.42 -16.71 -40.63
C CYS A 157 -2.45 -17.05 -41.77
N ASN A 158 -2.23 -16.11 -42.69
CA ASN A 158 -1.19 -16.26 -43.71
C ASN A 158 0.21 -16.02 -43.11
N GLU A 159 1.24 -16.42 -43.85
CA GLU A 159 2.66 -16.31 -43.43
C GLU A 159 3.06 -14.89 -43.02
N SER A 160 2.60 -13.85 -43.73
CA SER A 160 2.92 -12.46 -43.38
C SER A 160 2.33 -12.03 -42.04
N SER A 161 1.06 -12.36 -41.81
CA SER A 161 0.38 -12.09 -40.54
C SER A 161 0.95 -12.93 -39.40
N ALA A 162 1.31 -14.20 -39.67
CA ALA A 162 1.96 -15.06 -38.68
C ALA A 162 3.32 -14.47 -38.25
N ALA A 163 4.16 -14.09 -39.21
CA ALA A 163 5.46 -13.48 -38.93
C ALA A 163 5.32 -12.15 -38.15
N LEU A 164 4.35 -11.30 -38.51
CA LEU A 164 4.11 -10.03 -37.83
C LEU A 164 3.55 -10.21 -36.40
N LEU A 165 2.69 -11.20 -36.18
CA LEU A 165 2.20 -11.51 -34.82
C LEU A 165 3.36 -12.02 -33.95
N VAL A 166 4.20 -12.92 -34.50
CA VAL A 166 5.33 -13.46 -33.76
C VAL A 166 6.38 -12.38 -33.47
N SER A 167 6.66 -11.45 -34.39
CA SER A 167 7.59 -10.35 -34.11
C SER A 167 7.09 -9.43 -32.99
N HIS A 168 5.77 -9.20 -32.88
CA HIS A 168 5.22 -8.49 -31.73
C HIS A 168 5.34 -9.28 -30.41
N ILE A 169 5.21 -10.62 -30.45
CA ILE A 169 5.46 -11.47 -29.28
C ILE A 169 6.93 -11.35 -28.85
N VAL A 170 7.87 -11.41 -29.81
CA VAL A 170 9.31 -11.28 -29.54
C VAL A 170 9.63 -9.92 -28.91
N GLN A 171 9.21 -8.81 -29.54
CA GLN A 171 9.39 -7.46 -28.98
C GLN A 171 8.81 -7.34 -27.56
N SER A 172 7.68 -8.02 -27.27
CA SER A 172 7.06 -8.02 -25.94
C SER A 172 7.85 -8.81 -24.90
N GLU A 173 8.50 -9.92 -25.29
CA GLU A 173 9.20 -10.82 -24.38
C GLU A 173 10.67 -10.47 -24.14
N ILE A 174 11.40 -10.01 -25.17
CA ILE A 174 12.85 -9.74 -25.07
C ILE A 174 13.23 -8.27 -25.24
N GLY A 175 12.29 -7.40 -25.61
CA GLY A 175 12.54 -5.97 -25.81
C GLY A 175 13.10 -5.65 -27.20
N ASP A 176 13.86 -4.55 -27.30
CA ASP A 176 14.36 -4.04 -28.58
C ASP A 176 15.25 -5.03 -29.32
N PHE A 177 15.14 -5.00 -30.65
CA PHE A 177 15.84 -5.90 -31.55
C PHE A 177 17.35 -5.93 -31.33
N ASP A 178 17.83 -7.08 -30.86
CA ASP A 178 19.21 -7.54 -30.97
C ASP A 178 19.24 -8.84 -31.80
N GLU A 179 20.07 -8.89 -32.83
CA GLU A 179 20.04 -9.98 -33.80
C GLU A 179 20.40 -11.34 -33.17
N VAL A 180 21.35 -11.36 -32.23
CA VAL A 180 21.82 -12.59 -31.59
C VAL A 180 20.76 -13.08 -30.60
N GLN A 181 20.25 -12.20 -29.76
CA GLN A 181 19.23 -12.49 -28.77
C GLN A 181 17.91 -12.93 -29.41
N CYS A 182 17.46 -12.24 -30.47
CA CYS A 182 16.25 -12.58 -31.22
C CYS A 182 16.34 -13.97 -31.85
N LYS A 183 17.44 -14.27 -32.57
CA LYS A 183 17.68 -15.61 -33.15
C LYS A 183 17.69 -16.70 -32.09
N GLN A 184 18.43 -16.49 -30.99
CA GLN A 184 18.50 -17.47 -29.91
C GLN A 184 17.13 -17.70 -29.25
N HIS A 185 16.35 -16.64 -29.05
CA HIS A 185 15.02 -16.72 -28.48
C HIS A 185 14.04 -17.49 -29.40
N LEU A 186 14.07 -17.22 -30.71
CA LEU A 186 13.26 -17.94 -31.71
C LEU A 186 13.66 -19.41 -31.87
N LEU A 187 14.91 -19.79 -31.62
CA LEU A 187 15.31 -21.20 -31.61
C LEU A 187 14.79 -21.94 -30.37
N ASN A 188 14.73 -21.25 -29.22
CA ASN A 188 14.32 -21.83 -27.94
C ASN A 188 12.80 -21.89 -27.76
N ASN A 189 12.04 -21.06 -28.45
CA ASN A 189 10.59 -20.94 -28.29
C ASN A 189 9.85 -21.13 -29.61
N LYS A 190 8.85 -22.03 -29.64
CA LYS A 190 8.02 -22.28 -30.83
C LYS A 190 6.66 -21.60 -30.69
N TYR A 191 6.47 -20.52 -31.44
CA TYR A 191 5.25 -19.70 -31.47
C TYR A 191 4.25 -20.10 -32.55
N ILE A 192 4.72 -20.74 -33.62
CA ILE A 192 3.89 -21.23 -34.73
C ILE A 192 4.47 -22.55 -35.29
N PRO A 193 3.64 -23.41 -35.91
CA PRO A 193 4.11 -24.70 -36.45
C PRO A 193 5.22 -24.59 -37.50
N GLU A 194 5.15 -23.61 -38.40
CA GLU A 194 6.08 -23.42 -39.53
C GLU A 194 7.12 -22.31 -39.27
N GLN A 195 7.50 -22.11 -38.01
CA GLN A 195 8.33 -20.97 -37.59
C GLN A 195 9.69 -20.88 -38.32
N ASP A 196 10.33 -22.03 -38.59
CA ASP A 196 11.67 -22.05 -39.17
C ASP A 196 11.69 -21.47 -40.58
N ALA A 197 10.61 -21.65 -41.35
CA ALA A 197 10.46 -21.06 -42.68
C ALA A 197 10.20 -19.53 -42.65
N LEU A 198 9.74 -19.01 -41.51
CA LEU A 198 9.38 -17.60 -41.32
C LEU A 198 10.40 -16.80 -40.53
N MET A 199 11.50 -17.43 -40.09
CA MET A 199 12.47 -16.83 -39.17
C MET A 199 13.04 -15.50 -39.71
N ASP A 200 13.48 -15.46 -40.97
CA ASP A 200 14.02 -14.23 -41.58
C ASP A 200 12.99 -13.10 -41.63
N LYS A 201 11.72 -13.45 -41.90
CA LYS A 201 10.62 -12.49 -41.99
C LYS A 201 10.20 -11.97 -40.62
N ILE A 202 10.25 -12.81 -39.59
CA ILE A 202 10.03 -12.41 -38.19
C ILE A 202 11.09 -11.40 -37.77
N ILE A 203 12.36 -11.72 -38.03
CA ILE A 203 13.52 -10.84 -37.73
C ILE A 203 13.39 -9.50 -38.47
N GLU A 204 12.98 -9.50 -39.74
CA GLU A 204 12.76 -8.27 -40.51
C GLU A 204 11.69 -7.36 -39.88
N TYR A 205 10.59 -7.93 -39.39
CA TYR A 205 9.57 -7.15 -38.70
C TYR A 205 10.01 -6.68 -37.31
N ASP A 206 10.68 -7.53 -36.54
CA ASP A 206 11.17 -7.22 -35.19
C ASP A 206 12.11 -6.00 -35.21
N ARG A 207 13.01 -5.93 -36.21
CA ARG A 207 13.87 -4.76 -36.44
C ARG A 207 13.10 -3.44 -36.64
N LYS A 208 11.85 -3.49 -37.11
CA LYS A 208 11.01 -2.30 -37.32
C LYS A 208 10.28 -1.86 -36.05
N HIS A 209 10.32 -2.66 -34.98
CA HIS A 209 9.62 -2.41 -33.73
C HIS A 209 10.49 -1.71 -32.66
N VAL A 210 11.76 -1.40 -32.96
CA VAL A 210 12.68 -0.74 -32.01
C VAL A 210 12.06 0.52 -31.39
N GLY A 211 12.08 0.56 -30.06
CA GLY A 211 11.48 1.60 -29.22
C GLY A 211 10.02 1.36 -28.85
N GLN A 212 9.40 0.25 -29.29
CA GLN A 212 8.07 -0.15 -28.83
C GLN A 212 8.17 -0.86 -27.47
N THR A 213 7.35 -0.43 -26.52
CA THR A 213 7.20 -1.11 -25.23
C THR A 213 6.44 -2.45 -25.39
N PRO A 214 6.58 -3.41 -24.47
CA PRO A 214 5.79 -4.64 -24.49
C PRO A 214 4.29 -4.40 -24.48
N ALA A 215 3.80 -3.40 -23.74
CA ALA A 215 2.37 -3.07 -23.69
C ALA A 215 1.85 -2.55 -25.04
N GLU A 216 2.65 -1.77 -25.76
CA GLU A 216 2.33 -1.34 -27.13
C GLU A 216 2.38 -2.52 -28.10
N SER A 217 3.37 -3.41 -27.95
CA SER A 217 3.50 -4.59 -28.79
C SER A 217 2.33 -5.58 -28.57
N ASP A 218 1.94 -5.82 -27.32
CA ASP A 218 0.75 -6.60 -26.95
C ASP A 218 -0.52 -5.97 -27.54
N TYR A 219 -0.63 -4.64 -27.51
CA TYR A 219 -1.75 -3.92 -28.11
C TYR A 219 -1.80 -4.13 -29.64
N GLN A 220 -0.66 -3.99 -30.33
CA GLN A 220 -0.59 -4.25 -31.78
C GLN A 220 -0.88 -5.71 -32.11
N LEU A 221 -0.40 -6.65 -31.30
CA LEU A 221 -0.71 -8.07 -31.42
C LEU A 221 -2.23 -8.30 -31.39
N LEU A 222 -2.94 -7.72 -30.43
CA LEU A 222 -4.39 -7.81 -30.33
C LEU A 222 -5.11 -7.13 -31.50
N GLU A 223 -4.61 -5.99 -31.96
CA GLU A 223 -5.14 -5.24 -33.11
C GLU A 223 -5.06 -6.02 -34.42
N ILE A 224 -3.97 -6.74 -34.64
CA ILE A 224 -3.80 -7.63 -35.79
C ILE A 224 -4.68 -8.88 -35.60
N ALA A 225 -4.61 -9.51 -34.42
CA ALA A 225 -5.32 -10.75 -34.13
C ALA A 225 -6.84 -10.61 -34.32
N ARG A 226 -7.45 -9.52 -33.86
CA ARG A 226 -8.91 -9.31 -33.98
C ARG A 226 -9.44 -9.24 -35.41
N ARG A 227 -8.56 -8.99 -36.40
CA ARG A 227 -8.91 -8.94 -37.83
C ARG A 227 -8.90 -10.32 -38.48
N LEU A 228 -8.36 -11.33 -37.80
CA LEU A 228 -8.32 -12.70 -38.30
C LEU A 228 -9.65 -13.42 -38.09
N GLU A 229 -10.05 -14.22 -39.07
CA GLU A 229 -11.36 -14.89 -39.06
C GLU A 229 -11.53 -15.87 -37.89
N MET A 230 -10.43 -16.48 -37.43
CA MET A 230 -10.43 -17.45 -36.34
C MET A 230 -10.21 -16.83 -34.95
N TYR A 231 -10.19 -15.50 -34.83
CA TYR A 231 -10.03 -14.80 -33.55
C TYR A 231 -11.14 -15.15 -32.54
N GLY A 232 -10.75 -15.76 -31.42
CA GLY A 232 -11.68 -16.19 -30.38
C GLY A 232 -12.67 -17.29 -30.83
N VAL A 233 -12.45 -17.91 -31.99
CA VAL A 233 -13.34 -18.93 -32.55
C VAL A 233 -12.98 -20.30 -31.99
N ARG A 234 -14.00 -21.01 -31.48
CA ARG A 234 -13.92 -22.41 -31.07
C ARG A 234 -14.95 -23.21 -31.87
N LEU A 235 -14.46 -24.12 -32.72
CA LEU A 235 -15.29 -24.91 -33.65
C LEU A 235 -15.88 -26.15 -32.96
N TYR A 236 -17.20 -26.33 -33.10
CA TYR A 236 -17.95 -27.47 -32.62
C TYR A 236 -18.53 -28.25 -33.81
N PRO A 237 -18.05 -29.47 -34.08
CA PRO A 237 -18.51 -30.26 -35.22
C PRO A 237 -20.03 -30.50 -35.21
N ALA A 238 -20.65 -30.26 -36.36
CA ALA A 238 -22.08 -30.43 -36.59
C ALA A 238 -22.37 -30.87 -38.03
N LYS A 239 -23.64 -31.14 -38.31
CA LYS A 239 -24.15 -31.35 -39.66
C LYS A 239 -25.44 -30.56 -39.85
N ASP A 240 -25.70 -30.10 -41.06
CA ASP A 240 -27.01 -29.55 -41.41
C ASP A 240 -28.06 -30.67 -41.58
N ARG A 241 -29.22 -30.34 -42.14
CA ARG A 241 -30.30 -31.30 -42.42
C ARG A 241 -29.98 -32.25 -43.58
N GLU A 242 -29.12 -31.82 -44.50
CA GLU A 242 -28.71 -32.58 -45.69
C GLU A 242 -27.54 -33.53 -45.38
N GLY A 243 -26.91 -33.38 -44.21
CA GLY A 243 -25.81 -34.21 -43.74
C GLY A 243 -24.43 -33.64 -44.03
N THR A 244 -24.36 -32.43 -44.58
CA THR A 244 -23.12 -31.69 -44.86
C THR A 244 -22.34 -31.49 -43.58
N LYS A 245 -21.05 -31.83 -43.59
CA LYS A 245 -20.17 -31.64 -42.42
C LYS A 245 -19.87 -30.15 -42.25
N LEU A 246 -20.27 -29.60 -41.12
CA LEU A 246 -20.09 -28.20 -40.76
C LEU A 246 -19.50 -28.10 -39.35
N SER A 247 -19.11 -26.90 -38.96
CA SER A 247 -18.74 -26.56 -37.59
C SER A 247 -19.52 -25.35 -37.13
N LEU A 248 -20.04 -25.38 -35.91
CA LEU A 248 -20.67 -24.24 -35.28
C LEU A 248 -19.68 -23.56 -34.34
N ALA A 249 -19.76 -22.24 -34.22
CA ALA A 249 -19.05 -21.46 -33.22
C ALA A 249 -19.96 -20.40 -32.61
N VAL A 250 -19.55 -19.85 -31.48
CA VAL A 250 -20.27 -18.78 -30.78
C VAL A 250 -19.35 -17.58 -30.64
N ALA A 251 -19.84 -16.40 -30.98
CA ALA A 251 -19.10 -15.14 -30.91
C ALA A 251 -19.95 -14.03 -30.28
N HIS A 252 -19.35 -12.86 -30.05
CA HIS A 252 -20.03 -11.67 -29.53
C HIS A 252 -21.24 -11.27 -30.40
N SER A 253 -21.20 -11.54 -31.71
CA SER A 253 -22.24 -11.16 -32.68
C SER A 253 -23.36 -12.19 -32.83
N GLY A 254 -23.10 -13.47 -32.56
CA GLY A 254 -24.07 -14.52 -32.87
C GLY A 254 -23.53 -15.94 -32.84
N VAL A 255 -24.32 -16.87 -33.40
CA VAL A 255 -23.88 -18.23 -33.72
C VAL A 255 -23.32 -18.24 -35.14
N LEU A 256 -22.09 -18.69 -35.32
CA LEU A 256 -21.40 -18.75 -36.60
C LEU A 256 -21.41 -20.17 -37.16
N VAL A 257 -21.45 -20.30 -38.48
CA VAL A 257 -21.37 -21.58 -39.20
C VAL A 257 -20.15 -21.56 -40.10
N PHE A 258 -19.34 -22.60 -39.99
CA PHE A 258 -18.09 -22.79 -40.71
C PHE A 258 -18.12 -24.05 -41.55
N GLN A 259 -17.47 -24.00 -42.70
CA GLN A 259 -17.09 -25.15 -43.50
C GLN A 259 -15.55 -25.15 -43.59
N GLY A 260 -14.91 -26.13 -42.95
CA GLY A 260 -13.47 -26.03 -42.68
C GLY A 260 -13.19 -24.84 -41.73
N HIS A 261 -12.28 -23.94 -42.15
CA HIS A 261 -11.96 -22.70 -41.43
C HIS A 261 -12.60 -21.45 -42.05
N THR A 262 -13.45 -21.61 -43.07
CA THR A 262 -14.15 -20.50 -43.72
C THR A 262 -15.54 -20.33 -43.14
N LYS A 263 -15.87 -19.12 -42.70
CA LYS A 263 -17.21 -18.79 -42.20
C LYS A 263 -18.19 -18.67 -43.37
N ILE A 264 -19.20 -19.53 -43.39
CA ILE A 264 -20.22 -19.56 -44.45
C ILE A 264 -21.52 -18.85 -44.06
N ASN A 265 -21.81 -18.72 -42.76
CA ASN A 265 -23.03 -18.07 -42.29
C ASN A 265 -22.89 -17.54 -40.84
N ALA A 266 -23.73 -16.58 -40.47
CA ALA A 266 -23.80 -16.02 -39.12
C ALA A 266 -25.24 -15.66 -38.73
N PHE A 267 -25.70 -16.19 -37.59
CA PHE A 267 -27.00 -15.90 -37.00
C PHE A 267 -26.84 -14.88 -35.87
N ASN A 268 -27.07 -13.61 -36.19
CA ASN A 268 -26.94 -12.52 -35.22
C ASN A 268 -27.89 -12.71 -34.03
N TRP A 269 -27.43 -12.40 -32.82
CA TRP A 269 -28.24 -12.47 -31.61
C TRP A 269 -29.57 -11.72 -31.71
N SER A 270 -29.64 -10.60 -32.43
CA SER A 270 -30.87 -9.83 -32.65
C SER A 270 -31.94 -10.61 -33.44
N LYS A 271 -31.52 -11.48 -34.36
CA LYS A 271 -32.40 -12.32 -35.19
C LYS A 271 -32.80 -13.62 -34.51
N VAL A 272 -32.10 -14.02 -33.46
CA VAL A 272 -32.41 -15.26 -32.71
C VAL A 272 -33.54 -15.00 -31.72
N ARG A 273 -34.65 -15.71 -31.87
CA ARG A 273 -35.79 -15.71 -30.92
C ARG A 273 -35.55 -16.67 -29.76
N LYS A 274 -35.09 -17.89 -30.06
CA LYS A 274 -34.91 -18.94 -29.06
C LYS A 274 -33.88 -19.97 -29.50
N LEU A 275 -32.98 -20.32 -28.58
CA LEU A 275 -32.09 -21.46 -28.71
C LEU A 275 -32.61 -22.63 -27.89
N SER A 276 -32.60 -23.83 -28.47
CA SER A 276 -32.99 -25.05 -27.77
C SER A 276 -32.25 -26.26 -28.34
N PHE A 277 -32.30 -27.38 -27.63
CA PHE A 277 -31.79 -28.64 -28.15
C PHE A 277 -32.72 -29.81 -27.79
N LYS A 278 -32.72 -30.83 -28.64
CA LYS A 278 -33.45 -32.09 -28.43
C LYS A 278 -32.60 -33.26 -28.89
N ARG A 279 -32.24 -34.16 -27.96
CA ARG A 279 -31.27 -35.24 -28.22
C ARG A 279 -29.97 -34.65 -28.78
N LYS A 280 -29.58 -35.00 -30.01
CA LYS A 280 -28.38 -34.50 -30.70
C LYS A 280 -28.65 -33.28 -31.60
N ARG A 281 -29.90 -32.80 -31.68
CA ARG A 281 -30.33 -31.71 -32.58
C ARG A 281 -30.26 -30.37 -31.83
N PHE A 282 -29.44 -29.46 -32.31
CA PHE A 282 -29.39 -28.06 -31.90
C PHE A 282 -30.35 -27.25 -32.78
N LEU A 283 -31.20 -26.42 -32.17
CA LEU A 283 -32.31 -25.75 -32.83
C LEU A 283 -32.22 -24.23 -32.60
N ILE A 284 -32.15 -23.46 -33.68
CA ILE A 284 -32.18 -21.99 -33.66
C ILE A 284 -33.51 -21.53 -34.22
N LYS A 285 -34.38 -20.99 -33.38
CA LYS A 285 -35.60 -20.32 -33.83
C LYS A 285 -35.30 -18.86 -34.12
N LEU A 286 -35.52 -18.44 -35.35
CA LEU A 286 -35.37 -17.04 -35.75
C LEU A 286 -36.63 -16.25 -35.38
N ARG A 287 -36.51 -14.92 -35.32
CA ARG A 287 -37.66 -14.01 -35.26
C ARG A 287 -38.31 -13.97 -36.65
N PRO A 288 -39.65 -13.93 -36.74
CA PRO A 288 -40.32 -13.85 -38.04
C PRO A 288 -40.02 -12.50 -38.70
N ASP A 289 -39.51 -12.53 -39.93
CA ASP A 289 -39.38 -11.35 -40.80
C ASP A 289 -40.64 -11.23 -41.66
N LEU A 290 -41.12 -9.99 -41.88
CA LEU A 290 -42.39 -9.69 -42.59
C LEU A 290 -42.45 -10.22 -44.04
N ASN A 291 -41.32 -10.65 -44.62
CA ASN A 291 -41.19 -11.01 -46.04
C ASN A 291 -40.71 -12.46 -46.32
N SER A 292 -40.58 -13.34 -45.33
CA SER A 292 -40.02 -14.70 -45.54
C SER A 292 -40.99 -15.83 -45.21
N SER A 293 -41.33 -16.65 -46.20
CA SER A 293 -42.19 -17.85 -46.08
C SER A 293 -41.43 -19.15 -45.80
N CYS A 294 -40.13 -19.09 -45.46
CA CYS A 294 -39.26 -20.26 -45.33
C CYS A 294 -38.74 -20.46 -43.89
N GLN A 295 -39.14 -21.58 -43.28
CA GLN A 295 -38.66 -22.20 -42.04
C GLN A 295 -38.09 -21.31 -40.91
N ASP A 296 -38.94 -20.97 -39.94
CA ASP A 296 -38.60 -20.28 -38.69
C ASP A 296 -37.55 -20.97 -37.78
N THR A 297 -37.23 -22.24 -38.02
CA THR A 297 -36.36 -23.06 -37.14
C THR A 297 -35.27 -23.76 -37.92
N LEU A 298 -34.03 -23.33 -37.70
CA LEU A 298 -32.83 -23.98 -38.21
C LEU A 298 -32.41 -25.13 -37.31
N GLU A 299 -31.79 -26.14 -37.91
CA GLU A 299 -31.40 -27.37 -37.21
C GLU A 299 -30.01 -27.82 -37.59
N PHE A 300 -29.23 -28.18 -36.56
CA PHE A 300 -27.90 -28.76 -36.71
C PHE A 300 -27.76 -30.02 -35.86
N MET A 301 -27.24 -31.09 -36.45
CA MET A 301 -26.98 -32.36 -35.78
C MET A 301 -25.55 -32.41 -35.22
N MET A 302 -25.41 -32.55 -33.90
CA MET A 302 -24.11 -32.63 -33.23
C MET A 302 -23.73 -34.08 -32.88
N GLY A 303 -22.46 -34.34 -32.54
CA GLY A 303 -21.97 -35.70 -32.27
C GLY A 303 -22.69 -36.44 -31.14
N SER A 304 -23.15 -35.71 -30.12
CA SER A 304 -23.87 -36.28 -28.97
C SER A 304 -24.85 -35.30 -28.33
N ARG A 305 -25.72 -35.80 -27.45
CA ARG A 305 -26.61 -34.97 -26.62
C ARG A 305 -25.80 -34.04 -25.72
N ASP A 306 -24.69 -34.52 -25.18
CA ASP A 306 -23.87 -33.75 -24.24
C ASP A 306 -23.10 -32.65 -24.98
N CYS A 307 -22.57 -32.92 -26.18
CA CYS A 307 -22.00 -31.88 -27.06
C CYS A 307 -23.03 -30.78 -27.35
N CYS A 308 -24.26 -31.18 -27.69
CA CYS A 308 -25.34 -30.24 -27.97
C CYS A 308 -25.74 -29.40 -26.75
N LYS A 309 -25.79 -30.01 -25.57
CA LYS A 309 -26.04 -29.32 -24.32
C LYS A 309 -24.91 -28.35 -23.96
N VAL A 310 -23.65 -28.74 -24.13
CA VAL A 310 -22.47 -27.88 -23.90
C VAL A 310 -22.49 -26.67 -24.84
N PHE A 311 -22.70 -26.90 -26.14
CA PHE A 311 -22.79 -25.81 -27.11
C PHE A 311 -23.95 -24.85 -26.79
N TRP A 312 -25.14 -25.39 -26.46
CA TRP A 312 -26.28 -24.58 -26.03
C TRP A 312 -25.98 -23.72 -24.79
N LYS A 313 -25.26 -24.26 -23.80
CA LYS A 313 -24.83 -23.48 -22.62
C LYS A 313 -23.93 -22.32 -23.02
N ILE A 314 -22.94 -22.57 -23.88
CA ILE A 314 -22.02 -21.53 -24.37
C ILE A 314 -22.78 -20.43 -25.08
N CYS A 315 -23.76 -20.76 -25.93
CA CYS A 315 -24.62 -19.74 -26.56
C CYS A 315 -25.39 -18.90 -25.53
N VAL A 316 -25.94 -19.53 -24.48
CA VAL A 316 -26.65 -18.82 -23.41
C VAL A 316 -25.70 -17.86 -22.68
N GLU A 317 -24.48 -18.29 -22.38
CA GLU A 317 -23.48 -17.47 -21.68
C GLU A 317 -23.00 -16.30 -22.54
N TYR A 318 -22.65 -16.52 -23.80
CA TYR A 318 -22.21 -15.44 -24.71
C TYR A 318 -23.33 -14.42 -24.96
N HIS A 319 -24.56 -14.89 -25.20
CA HIS A 319 -25.69 -14.00 -25.34
C HIS A 319 -25.89 -13.18 -24.05
N ALA A 320 -25.83 -13.81 -22.88
CA ALA A 320 -25.99 -13.11 -21.61
C ALA A 320 -24.90 -12.05 -21.40
N PHE A 321 -23.64 -12.42 -21.57
CA PHE A 321 -22.49 -11.54 -21.33
C PHE A 321 -22.48 -10.32 -22.26
N PHE A 322 -22.67 -10.50 -23.57
CA PHE A 322 -22.55 -9.42 -24.56
C PHE A 322 -23.85 -8.65 -24.83
N ARG A 323 -25.04 -9.19 -24.50
CA ARG A 323 -26.32 -8.58 -24.89
C ARG A 323 -27.22 -8.13 -23.75
N LEU A 324 -27.06 -8.68 -22.55
CA LEU A 324 -27.89 -8.27 -21.42
C LEU A 324 -27.25 -7.08 -20.70
N PHE A 325 -28.11 -6.19 -20.19
CA PHE A 325 -27.68 -5.07 -19.36
C PHE A 325 -27.30 -5.53 -17.95
N GLU A 326 -28.02 -6.53 -17.42
CA GLU A 326 -27.83 -7.06 -16.07
C GLU A 326 -27.92 -8.60 -16.03
N GLU A 327 -27.38 -9.20 -14.98
CA GLU A 327 -27.46 -10.65 -14.72
C GLU A 327 -28.93 -11.14 -14.67
N PRO A 328 -29.27 -12.28 -15.32
CA PRO A 328 -30.62 -12.83 -15.27
C PRO A 328 -31.06 -13.23 -13.85
N LYS A 329 -32.11 -12.61 -13.31
CA LYS A 329 -32.67 -12.93 -11.98
C LYS A 329 -33.16 -14.39 -11.89
N PRO A 330 -32.97 -15.07 -10.74
CA PRO A 330 -33.54 -16.41 -10.50
C PRO A 330 -35.07 -16.39 -10.65
N LYS A 331 -35.65 -17.21 -11.52
CA LYS A 331 -37.10 -17.49 -11.45
C LYS A 331 -37.38 -18.50 -10.33
N PRO A 332 -38.45 -18.32 -9.54
CA PRO A 332 -38.86 -19.31 -8.53
C PRO A 332 -39.10 -20.67 -9.21
N LYS A 333 -38.60 -21.76 -8.60
CA LYS A 333 -38.75 -23.11 -9.15
C LYS A 333 -40.22 -23.54 -9.03
N PRO A 334 -40.92 -23.92 -10.11
CA PRO A 334 -42.22 -24.57 -9.98
C PRO A 334 -42.06 -25.93 -9.28
N VAL A 335 -43.02 -26.27 -8.42
CA VAL A 335 -42.95 -27.38 -7.45
C VAL A 335 -43.07 -28.77 -8.10
N LEU A 336 -43.37 -28.90 -9.40
CA LEU A 336 -43.46 -30.21 -10.07
C LEU A 336 -42.76 -30.25 -11.45
N PHE A 337 -41.96 -31.31 -11.64
CA PHE A 337 -41.30 -31.83 -12.87
C PHE A 337 -41.24 -30.90 -14.10
N THR A 338 -40.29 -29.97 -14.12
CA THR A 338 -39.90 -29.31 -15.37
C THR A 338 -38.89 -30.18 -16.15
N ARG A 339 -39.33 -30.70 -17.30
CA ARG A 339 -38.51 -31.49 -18.23
C ARG A 339 -37.61 -30.55 -19.08
N GLY A 340 -36.60 -29.93 -18.45
CA GLY A 340 -35.70 -28.97 -19.10
C GLY A 340 -34.41 -28.67 -18.31
N SER A 341 -33.40 -28.08 -18.97
CA SER A 341 -32.15 -27.67 -18.32
C SER A 341 -32.33 -26.36 -17.53
N SER A 342 -32.02 -26.36 -16.23
CA SER A 342 -32.11 -25.17 -15.35
C SER A 342 -30.85 -24.29 -15.36
N PHE A 343 -30.01 -24.43 -16.39
CA PHE A 343 -28.74 -23.69 -16.48
C PHE A 343 -29.00 -22.21 -16.77
N ARG A 344 -28.17 -21.36 -16.18
CA ARG A 344 -28.20 -19.91 -16.32
C ARG A 344 -26.78 -19.36 -16.30
N PHE A 345 -26.60 -18.23 -16.98
CA PHE A 345 -25.39 -17.42 -16.84
C PHE A 345 -25.22 -16.96 -15.39
N SER A 346 -23.97 -16.82 -14.95
CA SER A 346 -23.60 -16.29 -13.64
C SER A 346 -22.32 -15.49 -13.77
N GLY A 347 -22.31 -14.27 -13.24
CA GLY A 347 -21.25 -13.28 -13.43
C GLY A 347 -21.82 -11.94 -13.90
N ARG A 348 -20.93 -10.94 -14.05
CA ARG A 348 -21.29 -9.62 -14.58
C ARG A 348 -21.43 -9.70 -16.11
N THR A 349 -22.34 -8.91 -16.67
CA THR A 349 -22.37 -8.69 -18.13
C THR A 349 -21.20 -7.80 -18.56
N GLN A 350 -20.86 -7.77 -19.84
CA GLN A 350 -19.78 -6.92 -20.35
C GLN A 350 -19.99 -5.45 -19.98
N ARG A 351 -21.24 -4.97 -20.08
CA ARG A 351 -21.61 -3.61 -19.68
C ARG A 351 -21.33 -3.37 -18.19
N GLN A 352 -21.74 -4.28 -17.32
CA GLN A 352 -21.49 -4.19 -15.88
C GLN A 352 -19.99 -4.25 -15.54
N VAL A 353 -19.18 -4.98 -16.31
CA VAL A 353 -17.71 -5.01 -16.15
C VAL A 353 -17.13 -3.64 -16.51
N ILE A 354 -17.50 -3.09 -17.67
CA ILE A 354 -17.03 -1.77 -18.13
C ILE A 354 -17.45 -0.67 -17.14
N ASP A 355 -18.72 -0.65 -16.73
CA ASP A 355 -19.26 0.34 -15.79
C ASP A 355 -18.55 0.22 -14.43
N TYR A 356 -18.34 -1.01 -13.93
CA TYR A 356 -17.59 -1.24 -12.69
C TYR A 356 -16.15 -0.75 -12.77
N VAL A 357 -15.44 -1.01 -13.87
CA VAL A 357 -14.06 -0.55 -14.04
C VAL A 357 -14.01 0.97 -14.06
N LYS A 358 -14.88 1.64 -14.85
CA LYS A 358 -14.97 3.10 -14.90
C LYS A 358 -15.26 3.72 -13.53
N ASP A 359 -16.21 3.17 -12.78
CA ASP A 359 -16.53 3.62 -11.42
C ASP A 359 -15.38 3.39 -10.44
N THR A 360 -14.59 2.33 -10.66
CA THR A 360 -13.37 2.11 -9.88
C THR A 360 -12.22 2.99 -10.32
N GLU A 361 -12.06 3.34 -11.61
CA GLU A 361 -11.00 4.22 -12.15
C GLU A 361 -11.06 5.63 -11.55
N PHE A 362 -12.26 6.20 -11.42
CA PHE A 362 -12.48 7.45 -10.69
C PHE A 362 -12.04 7.38 -9.21
N LYS A 363 -11.87 6.17 -8.66
CA LYS A 363 -11.35 5.89 -7.31
C LYS A 363 -9.96 5.25 -7.30
N LYS A 364 -9.39 4.89 -8.46
CA LYS A 364 -8.21 4.03 -8.65
C LYS A 364 -7.02 4.74 -9.30
N CYS A 365 -7.02 6.07 -9.42
CA CYS A 365 -5.91 6.86 -10.00
C CYS A 365 -4.48 6.58 -9.46
N ASN A 366 -4.23 5.54 -8.66
CA ASN A 366 -2.94 5.28 -8.03
C ASN A 366 -2.42 3.82 -7.94
N LEU A 367 -3.08 2.73 -8.39
CA LEU A 367 -2.75 1.44 -7.72
C LEU A 367 -2.52 0.11 -8.48
N ILE A 368 -2.85 -0.10 -9.76
CA ILE A 368 -2.91 -1.49 -10.29
C ILE A 368 -1.84 -1.85 -11.33
N ILE A 369 -1.25 -0.86 -12.01
CA ILE A 369 -0.11 -1.07 -12.92
C ILE A 369 1.19 -1.44 -12.15
N PHE A 370 1.24 -1.18 -10.84
CA PHE A 370 2.42 -1.36 -9.99
C PHE A 370 2.88 -2.81 -9.78
N PHE A 371 2.02 -3.83 -9.91
CA PHE A 371 2.43 -5.21 -9.63
C PHE A 371 3.07 -5.89 -10.85
N PHE A 372 2.72 -5.48 -12.06
CA PHE A 372 3.23 -6.10 -13.29
C PHE A 372 4.49 -5.44 -13.84
N CYS A 373 4.66 -4.12 -13.66
CA CYS A 373 5.88 -3.44 -14.13
C CYS A 373 7.12 -3.91 -13.34
N SER A 374 7.01 -4.17 -12.03
CA SER A 374 8.10 -4.73 -11.22
C SER A 374 8.41 -6.22 -11.49
N GLN A 375 7.56 -6.97 -12.19
CA GLN A 375 7.88 -8.33 -12.63
C GLN A 375 8.35 -8.42 -14.08
N ARG A 376 8.16 -7.37 -14.90
CA ARG A 376 8.58 -7.38 -16.31
C ARG A 376 9.84 -6.58 -16.60
N PHE A 377 10.23 -5.66 -15.74
CA PHE A 377 11.47 -4.92 -15.89
C PHE A 377 12.16 -4.79 -14.54
N PRO A 378 13.47 -5.05 -14.43
CA PRO A 378 14.24 -4.48 -13.34
C PRO A 378 14.22 -2.96 -13.54
N THR A 379 13.26 -2.27 -12.92
CA THR A 379 13.24 -0.80 -12.93
C THR A 379 14.49 -0.32 -12.21
N ASP A 380 15.23 0.56 -12.88
CA ASP A 380 16.48 1.13 -12.37
C ASP A 380 16.29 1.70 -10.95
N LYS A 381 17.31 1.59 -10.11
CA LYS A 381 17.31 2.10 -8.73
C LYS A 381 16.89 3.57 -8.66
N ALA A 382 17.22 4.37 -9.67
CA ALA A 382 16.79 5.76 -9.81
C ALA A 382 15.26 5.93 -9.82
N TYR A 383 14.52 5.03 -10.48
CA TYR A 383 13.06 5.08 -10.51
C TYR A 383 12.47 4.93 -9.09
N PHE A 384 13.02 4.03 -8.27
CA PHE A 384 12.56 3.90 -6.89
C PHE A 384 12.95 5.08 -6.00
N ILE A 385 14.07 5.77 -6.29
CA ILE A 385 14.41 7.04 -5.64
C ILE A 385 13.40 8.14 -6.01
N ALA A 386 13.04 8.25 -7.29
CA ALA A 386 12.02 9.18 -7.76
C ALA A 386 10.63 8.84 -7.15
N LYS A 387 10.34 7.56 -6.94
CA LYS A 387 9.11 7.13 -6.25
C LYS A 387 9.11 7.50 -4.77
N GLU A 388 10.26 7.39 -4.09
CA GLU A 388 10.40 7.89 -2.72
C GLU A 388 10.14 9.40 -2.65
N LEU A 389 10.71 10.19 -3.57
CA LEU A 389 10.40 11.61 -3.73
C LEU A 389 8.89 11.85 -3.82
N LEU A 390 8.20 11.19 -4.76
CA LEU A 390 6.75 11.29 -4.94
C LEU A 390 5.98 10.97 -3.65
N THR A 391 6.26 9.81 -3.06
CA THR A 391 5.49 9.33 -1.90
C THR A 391 5.66 10.21 -0.67
N THR A 392 6.87 10.70 -0.42
CA THR A 392 7.16 11.64 0.66
C THR A 392 6.62 13.04 0.37
N GLU A 393 6.57 13.48 -0.89
CA GLU A 393 5.99 14.77 -1.28
C GLU A 393 4.48 14.82 -1.01
N ARG A 394 3.77 13.72 -1.28
CA ARG A 394 2.34 13.58 -0.96
C ARG A 394 2.07 13.74 0.54
N THR A 395 2.90 13.12 1.38
CA THR A 395 2.76 13.29 2.84
C THR A 395 3.14 14.70 3.27
N TYR A 396 4.18 15.28 2.70
CA TYR A 396 4.59 16.65 3.02
C TYR A 396 3.50 17.68 2.67
N LEU A 397 2.82 17.55 1.53
CA LEU A 397 1.67 18.41 1.21
C LEU A 397 0.53 18.22 2.21
N LYS A 398 0.25 16.99 2.65
CA LYS A 398 -0.74 16.74 3.71
C LYS A 398 -0.34 17.38 5.04
N ASP A 399 0.94 17.36 5.38
CA ASP A 399 1.47 18.06 6.56
C ASP A 399 1.31 19.59 6.44
N MET A 400 1.50 20.15 5.24
CA MET A 400 1.25 21.58 4.97
C MET A 400 -0.24 21.94 5.09
N GLU A 401 -1.15 21.09 4.61
CA GLU A 401 -2.61 21.25 4.75
C GLU A 401 -3.07 21.27 6.22
N VAL A 402 -2.32 20.67 7.15
CA VAL A 402 -2.62 20.81 8.59
C VAL A 402 -2.57 22.28 9.00
N ILE A 403 -1.61 23.06 8.47
CA ILE A 403 -1.52 24.50 8.73
C ILE A 403 -2.45 25.29 7.80
N THR A 404 -2.24 25.19 6.48
CA THR A 404 -2.90 26.07 5.49
C THR A 404 -4.40 25.80 5.32
N VAL A 405 -4.88 24.62 5.70
CA VAL A 405 -6.30 24.28 5.56
C VAL A 405 -6.95 24.06 6.93
N SER A 406 -6.42 23.13 7.73
CA SER A 406 -7.11 22.68 8.96
C SER A 406 -6.97 23.68 10.11
N PHE A 407 -5.76 24.17 10.35
CA PHE A 407 -5.50 25.16 11.39
C PHE A 407 -6.08 26.52 11.02
N GLN A 408 -5.95 26.94 9.75
CA GLN A 408 -6.60 28.15 9.24
C GLN A 408 -8.11 28.13 9.49
N LYS A 409 -8.81 27.05 9.13
CA LYS A 409 -10.25 26.90 9.39
C LYS A 409 -10.61 26.95 10.88
N SER A 410 -9.70 26.54 11.77
CA SER A 410 -9.94 26.58 13.22
C SER A 410 -9.76 28.01 13.75
N VAL A 411 -8.77 28.72 13.24
CA VAL A 411 -8.52 30.14 13.52
C VAL A 411 -9.63 31.05 12.97
N GLU A 412 -10.20 30.76 11.81
CA GLU A 412 -11.29 31.56 11.23
C GLU A 412 -12.62 31.39 11.99
N LYS A 413 -12.80 30.28 12.70
CA LYS A 413 -14.00 30.02 13.52
C LYS A 413 -13.94 30.68 14.89
N ASP A 414 -12.74 30.94 15.39
CA ASP A 414 -12.49 31.45 16.74
C ASP A 414 -11.52 32.64 16.65
N GLU A 415 -12.06 33.85 16.84
CA GLU A 415 -11.33 35.13 16.78
C GLU A 415 -10.27 35.30 17.90
N ALA A 416 -9.85 34.22 18.54
CA ALA A 416 -8.77 34.20 19.54
C ALA A 416 -7.40 34.60 18.97
N MET A 417 -7.16 34.46 17.66
CA MET A 417 -5.87 34.79 17.03
C MET A 417 -5.86 36.23 16.48
N PRO A 418 -4.89 37.07 16.88
CA PRO A 418 -4.72 38.40 16.29
C PRO A 418 -4.42 38.37 14.78
N ASP A 419 -4.95 39.33 14.04
CA ASP A 419 -4.72 39.47 12.59
C ASP A 419 -3.24 39.55 12.21
N SER A 420 -2.40 40.18 13.05
CA SER A 420 -0.96 40.27 12.83
C SER A 420 -0.29 38.90 12.77
N LEU A 421 -0.63 38.01 13.72
CA LEU A 421 -0.12 36.65 13.77
C LEU A 421 -0.74 35.79 12.65
N ARG A 422 -2.05 35.92 12.41
CA ARG A 422 -2.73 35.23 11.32
C ARG A 422 -2.04 35.51 9.98
N ASN A 423 -1.78 36.79 9.70
CA ASN A 423 -1.12 37.23 8.48
C ASN A 423 0.33 36.73 8.41
N LEU A 424 1.09 36.78 9.53
CA LEU A 424 2.46 36.25 9.60
C LEU A 424 2.52 34.75 9.28
N ILE A 425 1.57 33.95 9.77
CA ILE A 425 1.55 32.51 9.47
C ILE A 425 1.15 32.29 8.01
N PHE A 426 -0.06 32.67 7.63
CA PHE A 426 -0.64 32.21 6.36
C PHE A 426 -0.01 32.89 5.13
N ALA A 427 0.41 34.16 5.22
CA ALA A 427 1.08 34.82 4.10
C ALA A 427 2.45 34.21 3.75
N HIS A 428 3.07 33.50 4.70
CA HIS A 428 4.35 32.82 4.48
C HIS A 428 4.22 31.31 4.23
N PHE A 429 3.14 30.65 4.65
CA PHE A 429 2.89 29.24 4.31
C PHE A 429 2.22 29.05 2.94
N GLU A 430 1.27 29.90 2.57
CA GLU A 430 0.44 29.72 1.38
C GLU A 430 1.24 29.72 0.06
N PRO A 431 2.22 30.62 -0.17
CA PRO A 431 3.04 30.59 -1.39
C PRO A 431 3.87 29.30 -1.51
N VAL A 432 4.39 28.81 -0.38
CA VAL A 432 5.17 27.56 -0.32
C VAL A 432 4.27 26.37 -0.62
N TYR A 433 3.08 26.31 0.00
CA TYR A 433 2.09 25.26 -0.27
C TYR A 433 1.73 25.17 -1.76
N LYS A 434 1.37 26.29 -2.40
CA LYS A 434 1.04 26.35 -3.84
C LYS A 434 2.18 25.91 -4.75
N PHE A 435 3.41 26.27 -4.38
CA PHE A 435 4.60 25.81 -5.10
C PHE A 435 4.70 24.29 -5.05
N HIS A 436 4.56 23.68 -3.87
CA HIS A 436 4.65 22.24 -3.71
C HIS A 436 3.48 21.48 -4.36
N GLU A 437 2.27 22.06 -4.43
CA GLU A 437 1.18 21.47 -5.22
C GLU A 437 1.54 21.36 -6.70
N THR A 438 2.26 22.35 -7.23
CA THR A 438 2.73 22.36 -8.61
C THR A 438 3.88 21.38 -8.79
N PHE A 439 4.83 21.37 -7.86
CA PHE A 439 5.97 20.44 -7.89
C PHE A 439 5.52 18.97 -7.82
N LEU A 440 4.55 18.64 -6.94
CA LEU A 440 3.99 17.29 -6.87
C LEU A 440 3.40 16.86 -8.22
N LYS A 441 2.66 17.75 -8.90
CA LYS A 441 2.10 17.47 -10.24
C LYS A 441 3.19 17.21 -11.27
N ASP A 442 4.27 17.99 -11.27
CA ASP A 442 5.43 17.78 -12.14
C ASP A 442 6.06 16.39 -11.91
N VAL A 443 6.24 15.98 -10.65
CA VAL A 443 6.80 14.66 -10.27
C VAL A 443 5.84 13.52 -10.63
N GLU A 444 4.54 13.68 -10.37
CA GLU A 444 3.50 12.70 -10.74
C GLU A 444 3.43 12.49 -12.24
N GLN A 445 3.43 13.58 -13.01
CA GLN A 445 3.44 13.53 -14.46
C GLN A 445 4.70 12.83 -14.98
N ARG A 446 5.88 13.15 -14.43
CA ARG A 446 7.13 12.51 -14.82
C ARG A 446 7.11 11.00 -14.56
N LEU A 447 6.70 10.57 -13.36
CA LEU A 447 6.62 9.14 -13.05
C LEU A 447 5.56 8.42 -13.90
N ALA A 448 4.44 9.07 -14.21
CA ALA A 448 3.43 8.50 -15.12
C ALA A 448 3.98 8.29 -16.54
N GLN A 449 4.81 9.22 -17.04
CA GLN A 449 5.51 9.09 -18.32
C GLN A 449 6.61 8.02 -18.27
N TRP A 450 7.39 7.97 -17.18
CA TRP A 450 8.41 6.95 -16.94
C TRP A 450 7.79 5.54 -16.96
N GLU A 451 6.57 5.39 -16.43
CA GLU A 451 5.81 4.13 -16.41
C GLU A 451 5.01 3.83 -17.70
N GLY A 452 5.08 4.69 -18.74
CA GLY A 452 4.41 4.45 -20.03
C GLY A 452 2.89 4.73 -20.05
N ARG A 453 2.35 5.52 -19.11
CA ARG A 453 0.89 5.77 -18.98
C ARG A 453 0.33 6.92 -19.83
N SER A 454 1.12 7.55 -20.70
CA SER A 454 0.66 8.63 -21.60
C SER A 454 0.56 8.17 -23.04
N ASN A 455 -0.44 8.67 -23.79
CA ASN A 455 -0.67 8.38 -25.21
C ASN A 455 0.66 8.32 -26.00
N ALA A 456 1.00 7.11 -26.40
CA ALA A 456 2.18 6.67 -27.11
C ALA A 456 2.36 7.36 -28.47
N HIS A 457 2.85 8.60 -28.51
CA HIS A 457 3.30 9.26 -29.75
C HIS A 457 4.48 10.24 -29.58
N ILE A 458 5.06 10.41 -28.39
CA ILE A 458 6.17 11.37 -28.18
C ILE A 458 7.39 10.62 -27.68
N LYS A 459 8.41 10.46 -28.55
CA LYS A 459 9.78 10.07 -28.15
C LYS A 459 10.37 11.22 -27.31
N GLY A 460 10.64 10.99 -26.02
CA GLY A 460 11.32 11.95 -25.15
C GLY A 460 12.05 11.28 -23.98
N ASP A 461 13.06 11.96 -23.44
CA ASP A 461 13.84 11.54 -22.27
C ASP A 461 13.01 11.62 -20.98
N TYR A 462 12.08 10.69 -20.77
CA TYR A 462 11.20 10.66 -19.61
C TYR A 462 11.71 9.76 -18.47
N GLN A 463 12.74 8.95 -18.69
CA GLN A 463 13.30 8.04 -17.68
C GLN A 463 14.37 8.71 -16.81
N ARG A 464 14.05 9.89 -16.28
CA ARG A 464 14.95 10.72 -15.48
C ARG A 464 14.15 11.61 -14.53
N ILE A 465 14.76 12.22 -13.51
CA ILE A 465 14.04 13.13 -12.57
C ILE A 465 14.83 14.39 -12.20
N GLY A 466 16.13 14.41 -12.46
CA GLY A 466 17.04 15.51 -12.14
C GLY A 466 16.65 16.84 -12.77
N ASP A 467 16.15 16.87 -14.00
CA ASP A 467 15.65 18.10 -14.65
C ASP A 467 14.42 18.69 -13.94
N VAL A 468 13.48 17.84 -13.52
CA VAL A 468 12.31 18.25 -12.71
C VAL A 468 12.77 18.77 -11.36
N MET A 469 13.71 18.08 -10.71
CA MET A 469 14.31 18.53 -9.44
C MET A 469 15.00 19.88 -9.61
N LEU A 470 15.85 20.04 -10.63
CA LEU A 470 16.61 21.27 -10.87
C LEU A 470 15.69 22.48 -11.07
N LYS A 471 14.73 22.37 -11.99
CA LYS A 471 13.73 23.41 -12.25
C LYS A 471 13.02 23.84 -10.96
N ASN A 472 12.56 22.87 -10.18
CA ASN A 472 11.76 23.15 -8.99
C ASN A 472 12.61 23.65 -7.82
N ILE A 473 13.82 23.12 -7.59
CA ILE A 473 14.74 23.65 -6.58
C ILE A 473 15.12 25.10 -6.88
N GLN A 474 15.36 25.45 -8.15
CA GLN A 474 15.58 26.84 -8.54
C GLN A 474 14.36 27.74 -8.29
N GLY A 475 13.14 27.24 -8.51
CA GLY A 475 11.92 27.94 -8.11
C GLY A 475 11.79 28.11 -6.59
N LEU A 476 12.14 27.07 -5.83
CA LEU A 476 12.08 27.09 -4.36
C LEU A 476 13.09 28.05 -3.74
N LYS A 477 14.26 28.25 -4.37
CA LYS A 477 15.26 29.27 -3.97
C LYS A 477 14.62 30.66 -3.88
N LEU A 478 13.70 31.00 -4.78
CA LEU A 478 13.00 32.28 -4.77
C LEU A 478 12.06 32.44 -3.55
N LEU A 479 11.68 31.33 -2.91
CA LEU A 479 10.80 31.31 -1.74
C LEU A 479 11.56 31.23 -0.40
N THR A 480 12.89 31.27 -0.42
CA THR A 480 13.73 31.19 0.80
C THR A 480 13.34 32.20 1.87
N ALA A 481 12.96 33.42 1.48
CA ALA A 481 12.50 34.45 2.41
C ALA A 481 11.22 34.05 3.16
N HIS A 482 10.30 33.31 2.52
CA HIS A 482 9.11 32.79 3.19
C HIS A 482 9.48 31.68 4.19
N LEU A 483 10.40 30.78 3.82
CA LEU A 483 10.88 29.70 4.70
C LEU A 483 11.53 30.23 5.98
N GLN A 484 12.29 31.33 5.89
CA GLN A 484 12.89 31.98 7.06
C GLN A 484 11.83 32.46 8.05
N LYS A 485 10.70 32.96 7.55
CA LYS A 485 9.60 33.51 8.36
C LYS A 485 8.80 32.46 9.12
N HIS A 486 8.88 31.18 8.75
CA HIS A 486 8.19 30.11 9.48
C HIS A 486 8.71 29.95 10.92
N SER A 487 10.01 30.17 11.14
CA SER A 487 10.61 30.16 12.48
C SER A 487 10.10 31.31 13.37
N GLU A 488 10.02 32.52 12.80
CA GLU A 488 9.46 33.71 13.44
C GLU A 488 7.98 33.52 13.78
N ALA A 489 7.21 32.92 12.86
CA ALA A 489 5.80 32.61 13.07
C ALA A 489 5.56 31.67 14.26
N LEU A 490 6.40 30.63 14.43
CA LEU A 490 6.31 29.73 15.58
C LEU A 490 6.69 30.43 16.90
N LEU A 491 7.75 31.23 16.89
CA LEU A 491 8.15 32.00 18.08
C LEU A 491 7.07 32.98 18.51
N GLU A 492 6.45 33.67 17.56
CA GLU A 492 5.38 34.64 17.80
C GLU A 492 4.09 33.95 18.28
N LEU A 493 3.72 32.81 17.68
CA LEU A 493 2.59 31.99 18.16
C LEU A 493 2.76 31.62 19.64
N GLU A 494 3.93 31.13 20.02
CA GLU A 494 4.21 30.68 21.39
C GLU A 494 4.36 31.86 22.38
N ARG A 495 4.81 33.03 21.90
CA ARG A 495 4.76 34.27 22.68
C ARG A 495 3.32 34.69 22.95
N MET A 496 2.46 34.63 21.94
CA MET A 496 1.05 35.02 22.07
C MET A 496 0.21 34.02 22.88
N CYS A 497 0.49 32.71 22.77
CA CYS A 497 -0.14 31.70 23.62
C CYS A 497 0.15 31.94 25.11
N ARG A 498 1.37 32.37 25.46
CA ARG A 498 1.71 32.73 26.86
C ARG A 498 0.91 33.91 27.38
N SER A 499 0.55 34.86 26.52
CA SER A 499 -0.19 36.07 26.90
C SER A 499 -1.71 35.92 26.77
N SER A 500 -2.21 34.93 26.01
CA SER A 500 -3.63 34.75 25.70
C SER A 500 -4.09 33.31 25.96
N ARG A 501 -4.82 33.10 27.05
CA ARG A 501 -5.45 31.80 27.39
C ARG A 501 -6.45 31.33 26.32
N LYS A 502 -7.08 32.24 25.59
CA LYS A 502 -7.99 31.89 24.49
C LYS A 502 -7.22 31.24 23.34
N LEU A 503 -6.11 31.85 22.93
CA LEU A 503 -5.26 31.31 21.86
C LEU A 503 -4.60 29.99 22.27
N GLU A 504 -4.11 29.91 23.51
CA GLU A 504 -3.60 28.66 24.08
C GLU A 504 -4.65 27.55 24.05
N GLY A 505 -5.90 27.87 24.44
CA GLY A 505 -7.04 26.98 24.34
C GLY A 505 -7.31 26.50 22.91
N LEU A 506 -7.34 27.42 21.95
CA LEU A 506 -7.51 27.11 20.52
C LEU A 506 -6.44 26.14 20.02
N CYS A 507 -5.15 26.42 20.30
CA CYS A 507 -4.05 25.55 19.88
C CYS A 507 -4.15 24.16 20.52
N ARG A 508 -4.46 24.09 21.82
CA ARG A 508 -4.63 22.82 22.53
C ARG A 508 -5.79 22.01 21.96
N ASP A 509 -6.92 22.64 21.71
CA ASP A 509 -8.12 21.97 21.20
C ASP A 509 -7.93 21.53 19.74
N PHE A 510 -7.14 22.27 18.96
CA PHE A 510 -6.69 21.85 17.62
C PHE A 510 -5.78 20.62 17.67
N GLU A 511 -4.82 20.57 18.61
CA GLU A 511 -3.94 19.40 18.82
C GLU A 511 -4.71 18.11 19.20
N LEU A 512 -5.96 18.22 19.67
CA LEU A 512 -6.81 17.06 19.95
C LEU A 512 -7.55 16.52 18.71
N GLN A 513 -7.52 17.25 17.59
CA GLN A 513 -8.15 16.81 16.35
C GLN A 513 -7.31 15.72 15.67
N LYS A 514 -7.98 14.73 15.05
CA LYS A 514 -7.29 13.60 14.38
C LYS A 514 -6.36 14.02 13.23
N VAL A 515 -6.65 15.15 12.60
CA VAL A 515 -5.81 15.74 11.53
C VAL A 515 -4.46 16.21 12.07
N CYS A 516 -4.41 16.64 13.35
CA CYS A 516 -3.19 17.04 14.04
C CYS A 516 -2.54 15.81 14.69
N TYR A 517 -2.07 14.88 13.86
CA TYR A 517 -1.56 13.59 14.32
C TYR A 517 -0.17 13.66 15.00
N LEU A 518 0.44 14.84 15.01
CA LEU A 518 1.66 15.21 15.71
C LEU A 518 1.45 16.55 16.45
N PRO A 519 2.33 16.92 17.39
CA PRO A 519 2.27 18.24 18.03
C PRO A 519 2.26 19.38 17.00
N LEU A 520 1.39 20.40 17.18
CA LEU A 520 1.16 21.46 16.18
C LEU A 520 2.46 22.15 15.75
N ASN A 521 3.33 22.39 16.72
CA ASN A 521 4.60 23.07 16.51
C ASN A 521 5.53 22.36 15.52
N ILE A 522 5.45 21.03 15.35
CA ILE A 522 6.31 20.32 14.38
C ILE A 522 5.97 20.68 12.94
N PHE A 523 4.70 20.99 12.65
CA PHE A 523 4.25 21.32 11.29
C PHE A 523 4.85 22.65 10.80
N PHE A 524 5.23 23.54 11.73
CA PHE A 524 5.94 24.78 11.39
C PHE A 524 7.37 24.54 10.89
N LEU A 525 7.97 23.40 11.24
CA LEU A 525 9.35 23.05 10.86
C LEU A 525 9.39 22.15 9.61
N ARG A 526 8.27 21.53 9.22
CA ARG A 526 8.18 20.63 8.06
C ARG A 526 8.79 21.21 6.79
N PRO A 527 8.60 22.50 6.44
CA PRO A 527 9.22 23.07 5.24
C PRO A 527 10.74 23.03 5.25
N LEU A 528 11.36 23.28 6.41
CA LEU A 528 12.81 23.22 6.55
C LEU A 528 13.32 21.76 6.55
N HIS A 529 12.60 20.84 7.18
CA HIS A 529 12.91 19.40 7.09
C HIS A 529 12.84 18.88 5.65
N ARG A 530 11.91 19.41 4.84
CA ARG A 530 11.76 18.98 3.45
C ARG A 530 12.99 19.29 2.60
N LEU A 531 13.68 20.42 2.86
CA LEU A 531 14.93 20.76 2.18
C LEU A 531 16.03 19.73 2.46
N MET A 532 16.13 19.26 3.71
CA MET A 532 17.08 18.20 4.09
C MET A 532 16.78 16.91 3.33
N HIS A 533 15.51 16.57 3.20
CA HIS A 533 15.08 15.37 2.47
C HIS A 533 15.38 15.46 0.96
N TYR A 534 15.21 16.64 0.34
CA TYR A 534 15.62 16.84 -1.06
C TYR A 534 17.11 16.67 -1.26
N LYS A 535 17.93 17.23 -0.35
CA LYS A 535 19.38 17.04 -0.37
C LYS A 535 19.74 15.55 -0.35
N GLN A 536 19.17 14.76 0.56
CA GLN A 536 19.43 13.32 0.66
C GLN A 536 18.99 12.52 -0.58
N ILE A 537 17.83 12.86 -1.16
CA ILE A 537 17.37 12.25 -2.42
C ILE A 537 18.39 12.53 -3.53
N LEU A 538 18.82 13.78 -3.68
CA LEU A 538 19.75 14.20 -4.72
C LEU A 538 21.16 13.63 -4.53
N GLU A 539 21.64 13.50 -3.30
CA GLU A 539 22.89 12.79 -2.98
C GLU A 539 22.83 11.33 -3.43
N ARG A 540 21.70 10.65 -3.20
CA ARG A 540 21.48 9.27 -3.63
C ARG A 540 21.37 9.13 -5.15
N LEU A 541 20.75 10.10 -5.84
CA LEU A 541 20.72 10.15 -7.31
C LEU A 541 22.11 10.37 -7.90
N CYS A 542 22.88 11.34 -7.37
CA CYS A 542 24.25 11.61 -7.80
C CYS A 542 25.19 10.42 -7.55
N LYS A 543 24.98 9.66 -6.47
CA LYS A 543 25.74 8.44 -6.20
C LYS A 543 25.36 7.28 -7.14
N HIS A 544 24.14 7.29 -7.67
CA HIS A 544 23.65 6.26 -8.58
C HIS A 544 24.12 6.49 -10.02
N TYR A 545 23.99 7.71 -10.53
CA TYR A 545 24.33 8.01 -11.91
C TYR A 545 25.84 8.22 -12.12
N PRO A 546 26.42 7.69 -13.22
CA PRO A 546 27.78 8.05 -13.60
C PRO A 546 27.85 9.50 -14.10
N PRO A 547 29.02 10.16 -14.03
CA PRO A 547 29.18 11.55 -14.48
C PRO A 547 28.79 11.84 -15.94
N THR A 548 28.75 10.81 -16.78
CA THR A 548 28.38 10.87 -18.19
C THR A 548 26.87 10.84 -18.44
N HIS A 549 26.06 10.50 -17.43
CA HIS A 549 24.61 10.43 -17.56
C HIS A 549 23.99 11.83 -17.53
N ASP A 550 23.03 12.14 -18.39
CA ASP A 550 22.42 13.47 -18.45
C ASP A 550 21.79 13.86 -17.10
N ASP A 551 21.08 12.93 -16.47
CA ASP A 551 20.46 13.16 -15.16
C ASP A 551 21.45 13.37 -14.02
N PHE A 552 22.72 12.97 -14.18
CA PHE A 552 23.77 13.29 -13.20
C PHE A 552 24.03 14.80 -13.16
N ARG A 553 24.12 15.45 -14.33
CA ARG A 553 24.40 16.89 -14.42
C ARG A 553 23.30 17.69 -13.76
N ASP A 554 22.04 17.39 -14.09
CA ASP A 554 20.89 18.10 -13.54
C ASP A 554 20.72 17.82 -12.05
N SER A 555 20.86 16.55 -11.62
CA SER A 555 20.83 16.18 -10.19
C SER A 555 21.95 16.84 -9.39
N ARG A 556 23.16 16.96 -9.96
CA ARG A 556 24.30 17.59 -9.30
C ARG A 556 24.12 19.11 -9.16
N ALA A 557 23.57 19.76 -10.19
CA ALA A 557 23.23 21.17 -10.13
C ALA A 557 22.12 21.42 -9.08
N ALA A 558 21.07 20.61 -9.07
CA ALA A 558 20.00 20.69 -8.08
C ALA A 558 20.53 20.44 -6.65
N LEU A 559 21.49 19.51 -6.50
CA LEU A 559 22.13 19.21 -5.23
C LEU A 559 22.93 20.41 -4.71
N ALA A 560 23.69 21.08 -5.57
CA ALA A 560 24.42 22.30 -5.20
C ALA A 560 23.45 23.39 -4.75
N ASP A 561 22.37 23.59 -5.50
CA ASP A 561 21.35 24.60 -5.21
C ASP A 561 20.64 24.36 -3.87
N VAL A 562 20.19 23.13 -3.60
CA VAL A 562 19.55 22.81 -2.31
C VAL A 562 20.55 22.83 -1.16
N SER A 563 21.81 22.45 -1.39
CA SER A 563 22.84 22.47 -0.35
C SER A 563 23.15 23.89 0.11
N GLU A 564 23.17 24.86 -0.79
CA GLU A 564 23.30 26.28 -0.47
C GLU A 564 22.14 26.76 0.42
N MET A 565 20.89 26.45 0.06
CA MET A 565 19.71 26.78 0.87
C MET A 565 19.77 26.12 2.26
N VAL A 566 20.18 24.85 2.31
CA VAL A 566 20.35 24.13 3.58
C VAL A 566 21.40 24.82 4.43
N VAL A 567 22.58 25.14 3.90
CA VAL A 567 23.63 25.86 4.66
C VAL A 567 23.11 27.19 5.21
N GLN A 568 22.36 27.94 4.42
CA GLN A 568 21.77 29.22 4.85
C GLN A 568 20.76 29.06 6.00
N LEU A 569 19.96 27.99 6.00
CA LEU A 569 18.83 27.80 6.93
C LEU A 569 19.12 26.84 8.08
N HIS A 570 20.22 26.08 8.03
CA HIS A 570 20.52 25.00 8.98
C HIS A 570 20.65 25.49 10.42
N GLY A 571 21.30 26.65 10.63
CA GLY A 571 21.43 27.24 11.97
C GLY A 571 20.08 27.62 12.59
N THR A 572 19.12 28.06 11.77
CA THR A 572 17.74 28.31 12.23
C THR A 572 17.02 27.01 12.51
N LEU A 573 17.17 26.00 11.64
CA LEU A 573 16.54 24.69 11.81
C LEU A 573 16.93 24.05 13.15
N ILE A 574 18.22 23.94 13.46
CA ILE A 574 18.71 23.34 14.72
C ILE A 574 18.11 24.05 15.95
N LYS A 575 18.15 25.39 15.94
CA LYS A 575 17.60 26.19 17.05
C LYS A 575 16.10 25.96 17.22
N MET A 576 15.36 25.90 16.11
CA MET A 576 13.92 25.68 16.13
C MET A 576 13.54 24.24 16.51
N GLU A 577 14.31 23.23 16.11
CA GLU A 577 14.10 21.84 16.55
C GLU A 577 14.23 21.72 18.06
N ASN A 578 15.29 22.30 18.63
CA ASN A 578 15.48 22.35 20.07
C ASN A 578 14.33 23.09 20.77
N PHE A 579 13.94 24.26 20.26
CA PHE A 579 12.84 25.05 20.82
C PHE A 579 11.50 24.29 20.76
N GLN A 580 11.17 23.68 19.62
CA GLN A 580 10.01 22.81 19.42
C GLN A 580 10.01 21.69 20.47
N LYS A 581 11.16 21.07 20.72
CA LYS A 581 11.24 19.97 21.69
C LYS A 581 11.02 20.41 23.13
N LEU A 582 11.58 21.56 23.52
CA LEU A 582 11.35 22.14 24.84
C LEU A 582 9.88 22.52 25.06
N LEU A 583 9.19 23.00 24.01
CA LEU A 583 7.76 23.29 24.07
C LEU A 583 6.92 22.01 24.23
N GLU A 584 7.26 20.94 23.51
CA GLU A 584 6.61 19.63 23.67
C GLU A 584 6.78 19.11 25.11
N LEU A 585 8.00 19.18 25.66
CA LEU A 585 8.27 18.76 27.02
C LEU A 585 7.54 19.61 28.06
N LYS A 586 7.46 20.93 27.86
CA LYS A 586 6.69 21.83 28.74
C LYS A 586 5.22 21.41 28.83
N LYS A 587 4.65 20.91 27.73
CA LYS A 587 3.26 20.44 27.65
C LYS A 587 3.02 19.08 28.34
N ASP A 588 4.07 18.29 28.51
CA ASP A 588 4.01 16.93 29.10
C ASP A 588 4.37 16.92 30.60
N LEU A 589 5.10 17.93 31.09
CA LEU A 589 5.56 18.03 32.48
C LEU A 589 4.67 18.97 33.30
N ILE A 590 4.28 18.53 34.50
CA ILE A 590 3.48 19.31 35.45
C ILE A 590 4.41 19.91 36.51
N GLY A 591 4.21 21.17 36.86
CA GLY A 591 4.95 21.85 37.94
C GLY A 591 6.31 22.43 37.53
N ILE A 592 6.63 22.46 36.24
CA ILE A 592 7.84 23.11 35.70
C ILE A 592 7.41 24.23 34.75
N ASP A 593 7.53 25.47 35.23
CA ASP A 593 7.37 26.65 34.40
C ASP A 593 8.70 27.04 33.74
N ASN A 594 8.62 27.81 32.65
CA ASN A 594 9.80 28.36 31.96
C ASN A 594 10.83 27.32 31.48
N LEU A 595 10.36 26.17 30.95
CA LEU A 595 11.27 25.18 30.35
C LEU A 595 11.89 25.68 29.04
N ALA A 596 11.12 26.33 28.17
CA ALA A 596 11.55 26.80 26.85
C ALA A 596 12.17 28.21 26.91
N LEU A 597 13.37 28.33 27.51
CA LEU A 597 14.14 29.56 27.61
C LEU A 597 15.21 29.67 26.51
N PRO A 598 15.56 30.88 26.07
CA PRO A 598 16.72 31.09 25.19
C PRO A 598 17.99 30.51 25.82
N GLY A 599 18.82 29.82 25.03
CA GLY A 599 20.08 29.24 25.48
C GLY A 599 19.95 27.90 26.23
N ARG A 600 18.74 27.43 26.54
CA ARG A 600 18.55 26.06 27.06
C ARG A 600 18.50 25.07 25.90
N GLU A 601 19.25 23.98 26.04
CA GLU A 601 19.29 22.90 25.05
C GLU A 601 18.76 21.59 25.66
N PHE A 602 17.95 20.89 24.87
CA PHE A 602 17.50 19.54 25.17
C PHE A 602 18.60 18.55 24.77
N ILE A 603 18.94 17.64 25.69
CA ILE A 603 19.99 16.63 25.47
C ILE A 603 19.36 15.25 25.31
N ARG A 604 18.67 14.78 26.35
CA ARG A 604 18.07 13.45 26.40
C ARG A 604 16.84 13.43 27.30
N LEU A 605 15.85 12.62 26.93
CA LEU A 605 14.74 12.22 27.77
C LEU A 605 14.71 10.71 27.87
N GLY A 606 14.28 10.18 29.01
CA GLY A 606 14.10 8.74 29.17
C GLY A 606 13.70 8.36 30.57
N CYS A 607 13.63 7.06 30.80
CA CYS A 607 13.25 6.51 32.09
C CYS A 607 14.42 5.80 32.77
N LEU A 608 14.66 6.15 34.04
CA LEU A 608 15.64 5.53 34.94
C LEU A 608 14.95 5.13 36.24
N SER A 609 15.52 4.20 36.99
CA SER A 609 15.00 3.80 38.31
C SER A 609 15.79 4.48 39.42
N LYS A 610 15.15 5.38 40.18
CA LYS A 610 15.74 6.02 41.37
C LYS A 610 15.87 5.00 42.49
N LEU A 611 17.04 4.89 43.12
CA LEU A 611 17.17 4.16 44.38
C LEU A 611 16.61 5.00 45.54
N SER A 612 15.76 4.40 46.36
CA SER A 612 15.19 4.99 47.57
C SER A 612 15.28 4.01 48.74
N GLY A 613 15.04 4.47 49.97
CA GLY A 613 14.97 3.59 51.15
C GLY A 613 13.91 2.47 51.04
N LYS A 614 12.94 2.60 50.12
CA LYS A 614 11.92 1.57 49.81
C LYS A 614 12.32 0.67 48.63
N GLY A 615 13.55 0.76 48.14
CA GLY A 615 14.04 0.08 46.94
C GLY A 615 13.98 0.96 45.67
N LEU A 616 14.10 0.32 44.50
CA LEU A 616 14.11 0.98 43.20
C LEU A 616 12.71 1.49 42.81
N GLN A 617 12.61 2.77 42.49
CA GLN A 617 11.38 3.43 42.04
C GLN A 617 11.58 4.02 40.64
N GLN A 618 10.73 3.63 39.70
CA GLN A 618 10.76 4.17 38.36
C GLN A 618 10.45 5.68 38.38
N ARG A 619 11.32 6.48 37.74
CA ARG A 619 11.22 7.95 37.68
C ARG A 619 11.67 8.47 36.31
N ILE A 620 11.13 9.61 35.90
CA ILE A 620 11.68 10.39 34.79
C ILE A 620 12.77 11.24 35.44
N MET A 621 14.00 11.13 34.96
CA MET A 621 15.17 11.73 35.61
C MET A 621 15.89 12.70 34.68
N PHE A 622 16.58 13.66 35.32
CA PHE A 622 17.46 14.68 34.75
C PHE A 622 18.77 14.68 35.58
N LEU A 623 19.88 15.22 35.08
CA LEU A 623 21.24 14.69 35.33
C LEU A 623 22.26 15.59 36.08
N THR A 624 23.12 15.00 36.96
CA THR A 624 24.49 15.44 37.44
C THR A 624 25.28 14.30 38.14
N ASP A 625 26.59 13.99 37.89
CA ASP A 625 27.52 12.78 38.07
C ASP A 625 27.71 11.85 39.33
N GLY A 626 28.31 10.64 39.22
CA GLY A 626 28.94 9.88 40.34
C GLY A 626 28.94 8.34 40.29
N GLU A 627 29.99 7.59 40.65
CA GLU A 627 30.02 6.11 40.51
C GLU A 627 30.14 5.31 41.84
N ASP A 628 29.43 4.16 41.83
CA ASP A 628 29.53 2.86 42.54
C ASP A 628 29.90 2.71 44.03
N GLU A 629 28.86 2.49 44.86
CA GLU A 629 28.91 1.86 46.20
C GLU A 629 27.73 0.88 46.49
N TRP A 630 26.76 0.71 45.57
CA TRP A 630 25.37 0.37 45.97
C TRP A 630 24.89 -1.07 45.70
N GLY A 631 25.68 -1.92 45.03
CA GLY A 631 25.30 -3.31 44.74
C GLY A 631 24.10 -3.48 43.79
N VAL A 632 23.73 -2.43 43.04
CA VAL A 632 22.64 -2.43 42.05
C VAL A 632 23.25 -2.51 40.64
N PRO A 633 22.81 -3.43 39.77
CA PRO A 633 23.37 -3.53 38.42
C PRO A 633 23.00 -2.30 37.57
N HIS A 634 23.95 -1.84 36.75
CA HIS A 634 23.78 -0.71 35.83
C HIS A 634 23.37 0.59 36.53
N SER A 635 23.82 0.80 37.77
CA SER A 635 23.58 2.03 38.51
C SER A 635 24.73 3.01 38.40
N PHE A 636 24.39 4.29 38.52
CA PHE A 636 25.32 5.39 38.72
C PHE A 636 24.67 6.38 39.70
N THR A 637 25.50 7.00 40.52
CA THR A 637 25.16 8.11 41.38
C THR A 637 25.12 9.41 40.58
N LEU A 638 24.32 10.34 41.07
CA LEU A 638 24.20 11.68 40.55
C LEU A 638 24.42 12.71 41.67
N PHE A 639 25.55 13.40 41.68
CA PHE A 639 26.10 14.36 42.64
C PHE A 639 25.78 15.76 42.13
N GLY A 640 24.68 16.31 42.63
CA GLY A 640 24.42 17.74 42.52
C GLY A 640 25.08 18.52 43.64
N GLN A 641 25.13 19.85 43.52
CA GLN A 641 25.71 20.74 44.54
C GLN A 641 25.01 20.65 45.91
N ARG A 642 23.75 20.20 45.95
CA ARG A 642 22.92 20.13 47.18
C ARG A 642 22.39 18.74 47.51
N GLN A 643 22.38 17.82 46.55
CA GLN A 643 21.75 16.51 46.69
C GLN A 643 22.50 15.48 45.85
N SER A 644 22.61 14.26 46.37
CA SER A 644 23.02 13.10 45.59
C SER A 644 21.84 12.16 45.34
N VAL A 645 21.76 11.58 44.16
CA VAL A 645 20.69 10.67 43.76
C VAL A 645 21.28 9.46 43.06
N VAL A 646 21.02 8.25 43.55
CA VAL A 646 21.44 7.03 42.86
C VAL A 646 20.34 6.61 41.88
N VAL A 647 20.74 6.32 40.63
CA VAL A 647 19.86 5.89 39.55
C VAL A 647 20.36 4.60 38.92
N ALA A 648 19.44 3.78 38.43
CA ALA A 648 19.73 2.54 37.70
C ALA A 648 19.09 2.56 36.31
N ALA A 649 19.88 2.24 35.29
CA ALA A 649 19.41 2.11 33.93
C ALA A 649 18.80 0.73 33.67
N SER A 650 18.03 0.60 32.58
CA SER A 650 17.41 -0.68 32.20
C SER A 650 18.39 -1.68 31.60
N SER A 651 19.57 -1.24 31.17
CA SER A 651 20.65 -2.06 30.63
C SER A 651 21.99 -1.33 30.70
N ALA A 652 23.10 -2.06 30.55
CA ALA A 652 24.44 -1.48 30.44
C ALA A 652 24.55 -0.46 29.30
N SER A 653 23.92 -0.73 28.14
CA SER A 653 23.94 0.20 27.01
C SER A 653 23.16 1.48 27.28
N GLU A 654 22.03 1.41 28.01
CA GLU A 654 21.32 2.62 28.43
C GLU A 654 22.15 3.41 29.45
N MET A 655 22.81 2.73 30.40
CA MET A 655 23.71 3.38 31.36
C MET A 655 24.81 4.16 30.65
N GLU A 656 25.52 3.52 29.71
CA GLU A 656 26.63 4.14 28.97
C GLU A 656 26.18 5.40 28.22
N LYS A 657 25.03 5.35 27.54
CA LYS A 657 24.47 6.52 26.84
C LYS A 657 24.13 7.67 27.78
N TRP A 658 23.52 7.36 28.93
CA TRP A 658 23.23 8.37 29.93
C TRP A 658 24.53 8.98 30.45
N VAL A 659 25.50 8.16 30.87
CA VAL A 659 26.80 8.63 31.39
C VAL A 659 27.58 9.47 30.39
N GLU A 660 27.64 9.06 29.12
CA GLU A 660 28.32 9.81 28.05
C GLU A 660 27.69 11.19 27.84
N ASP A 661 26.37 11.25 27.70
CA ASP A 661 25.66 12.52 27.48
C ASP A 661 25.74 13.44 28.71
N ILE A 662 25.73 12.90 29.93
CA ILE A 662 25.93 13.68 31.17
C ILE A 662 27.30 14.34 31.17
N LYS A 663 28.35 13.53 30.98
CA LYS A 663 29.74 14.00 31.06
C LYS A 663 29.98 15.09 30.02
N MET A 664 29.50 14.86 28.79
CA MET A 664 29.57 15.85 27.72
C MET A 664 28.82 17.15 28.06
N ALA A 665 27.63 17.05 28.66
CA ALA A 665 26.84 18.22 29.06
C ALA A 665 27.55 19.06 30.13
N ILE A 666 28.16 18.42 31.13
CA ILE A 666 28.91 19.09 32.20
C ILE A 666 30.13 19.81 31.60
N GLU A 667 30.91 19.12 30.77
CA GLU A 667 32.08 19.71 30.11
C GLU A 667 31.73 20.94 29.24
N LEU A 668 30.58 20.91 28.56
CA LEU A 668 30.10 22.04 27.76
C LEU A 668 29.62 23.20 28.64
N ALA A 669 28.94 22.92 29.76
CA ALA A 669 28.52 23.94 30.71
C ALA A 669 29.72 24.66 31.34
N ASP A 670 30.78 23.93 31.71
CA ASP A 670 31.99 24.50 32.28
C ASP A 670 32.74 25.41 31.30
N LYS A 671 32.75 25.07 30.00
CA LYS A 671 33.34 25.91 28.95
C LYS A 671 32.57 27.21 28.73
N CYS A 672 31.26 27.21 28.92
CA CYS A 672 30.41 28.39 28.78
C CYS A 672 30.51 29.35 29.99
N ASN A 673 30.91 28.84 31.16
CA ASN A 673 31.06 29.62 32.40
C ASN A 673 32.43 30.33 32.56
N GLY A 674 33.11 30.62 31.45
CA GLY A 674 34.29 31.50 31.43
C GLY A 674 33.96 32.96 31.85
N PRO A 675 34.96 33.84 32.02
CA PRO A 675 34.85 35.13 32.74
C PRO A 675 33.89 36.18 32.14
N SER A 676 33.18 35.85 31.06
CA SER A 676 32.23 36.74 30.38
C SER A 676 30.78 36.55 30.84
N ALA A 677 30.48 35.55 31.67
CA ALA A 677 29.12 35.26 32.15
C ALA A 677 28.62 36.19 33.28
N GLU A 678 29.51 36.89 33.99
CA GLU A 678 29.10 37.77 35.11
C GLU A 678 28.42 39.07 34.65
N ILE A 679 28.55 39.48 33.39
CA ILE A 679 28.07 40.79 32.89
C ILE A 679 26.56 40.80 32.57
N LEU A 680 25.88 39.64 32.49
CA LEU A 680 24.44 39.58 32.20
C LEU A 680 23.55 39.24 33.40
N SER A 681 24.13 39.09 34.59
CA SER A 681 23.39 38.73 35.81
C SER A 681 22.84 39.94 36.61
N SER A 682 23.19 41.17 36.24
CA SER A 682 22.87 42.38 37.02
C SER A 682 21.70 43.21 36.48
N SER A 683 20.68 42.59 35.89
CA SER A 683 19.44 43.29 35.57
C SER A 683 18.30 42.28 35.54
N PHE A 684 17.37 42.40 36.49
CA PHE A 684 15.97 41.92 36.55
C PHE A 684 15.65 41.44 37.97
N THR A 685 15.42 42.41 38.86
CA THR A 685 14.72 42.18 40.13
C THR A 685 13.22 42.16 39.87
N ASP A 686 12.62 40.97 39.94
CA ASP A 686 11.16 40.82 39.90
C ASP A 686 10.64 40.77 41.34
N LYS A 687 9.81 41.75 41.72
CA LYS A 687 9.07 41.74 42.99
C LYS A 687 7.69 41.13 42.74
N SER A 688 7.37 40.05 43.43
CA SER A 688 5.98 39.65 43.68
C SER A 688 5.78 39.40 45.19
N PRO A 689 4.57 39.67 45.73
CA PRO A 689 4.37 39.81 47.17
C PRO A 689 4.08 38.47 47.85
N GLU A 690 4.59 38.36 49.07
CA GLU A 690 4.34 37.29 50.03
C GLU A 690 2.85 37.18 50.39
N GLU A 691 2.31 35.96 50.40
CA GLU A 691 1.26 35.60 51.35
C GLU A 691 1.57 34.25 52.00
N SER A 692 1.56 34.32 53.33
CA SER A 692 1.77 33.26 54.31
C SER A 692 0.62 32.27 54.37
N SER A 693 0.92 30.97 54.55
CA SER A 693 0.16 30.14 55.48
C SER A 693 0.96 28.93 55.93
N ALA A 694 0.80 28.65 57.22
CA ALA A 694 1.59 27.78 58.06
C ALA A 694 1.39 26.28 57.77
N ASP A 695 2.43 25.53 58.10
CA ASP A 695 2.45 24.08 58.23
C ASP A 695 1.34 23.56 59.15
N GLN A 696 0.65 22.52 58.71
CA GLN A 696 0.06 21.52 59.59
C GLN A 696 0.09 20.16 58.89
N GLU A 697 1.01 19.31 59.33
CA GLU A 697 1.04 17.89 59.08
C GLU A 697 -0.19 17.23 59.74
N SER A 698 -0.97 16.49 58.98
CA SER A 698 -1.91 15.51 59.53
C SER A 698 -1.81 14.22 58.72
N ASP A 699 -1.17 13.21 59.33
CA ASP A 699 -1.34 11.80 59.02
C ASP A 699 -2.80 11.41 59.31
N ASP A 700 -3.63 11.28 58.27
CA ASP A 700 -4.71 10.29 58.19
C ASP A 700 -5.42 10.41 56.82
N ASP A 701 -5.20 9.41 55.96
CA ASP A 701 -6.27 8.82 55.13
C ASP A 701 -5.72 7.64 54.31
N LEU A 702 -5.42 6.54 55.01
CA LEU A 702 -5.47 5.21 54.42
C LEU A 702 -6.95 4.82 54.28
N SER A 703 -7.60 5.14 53.14
CA SER A 703 -8.72 4.38 52.55
C SER A 703 -9.62 5.15 51.55
N ALA A 704 -9.09 5.99 50.67
CA ALA A 704 -9.92 6.50 49.57
C ALA A 704 -9.11 6.76 48.30
N SER A 705 -9.03 5.75 47.43
CA SER A 705 -8.94 5.91 45.95
C SER A 705 -8.71 4.55 45.28
N ARG A 706 -9.76 3.72 45.21
CA ARG A 706 -9.81 2.57 44.31
C ARG A 706 -10.91 2.65 43.25
N THR A 707 -11.59 3.79 43.13
CA THR A 707 -12.67 3.99 42.14
C THR A 707 -12.72 5.45 41.68
N SER A 708 -11.77 5.88 40.86
CA SER A 708 -11.94 7.09 40.03
C SER A 708 -11.05 7.08 38.77
N LEU A 709 -11.03 5.96 38.05
CA LEU A 709 -10.46 5.86 36.70
C LEU A 709 -11.60 5.64 35.70
N GLU A 710 -12.51 6.62 35.62
CA GLU A 710 -13.50 6.71 34.55
C GLU A 710 -13.87 8.18 34.32
N ARG A 711 -12.86 9.01 34.07
CA ARG A 711 -13.04 10.20 33.22
C ARG A 711 -12.30 9.90 31.94
N GLN A 712 -13.07 9.77 30.86
CA GLN A 712 -12.58 9.69 29.49
C GLN A 712 -11.65 10.88 29.24
N THR A 713 -10.34 10.65 29.31
CA THR A 713 -9.33 11.62 28.89
C THR A 713 -9.42 11.75 27.37
N PRO A 714 -9.53 12.97 26.81
CA PRO A 714 -9.56 13.17 25.36
C PRO A 714 -8.28 12.61 24.73
N HIS A 715 -8.39 12.11 23.50
CA HIS A 715 -7.31 11.52 22.70
C HIS A 715 -6.08 12.43 22.53
N ARG A 716 -5.21 12.55 23.54
CA ARG A 716 -3.84 13.01 23.35
C ARG A 716 -3.04 11.81 22.84
N GLY A 717 -2.44 11.90 21.66
CA GLY A 717 -1.55 10.85 21.16
C GLY A 717 -0.42 10.59 22.15
N ASN A 718 -0.02 9.32 22.34
CA ASN A 718 1.09 8.96 23.23
C ASN A 718 2.39 9.62 22.73
N THR A 719 2.87 10.66 23.42
CA THR A 719 4.12 11.35 23.08
C THR A 719 5.33 10.45 23.33
N THR A 720 6.50 10.85 22.81
CA THR A 720 7.75 10.10 23.01
C THR A 720 8.09 9.94 24.50
N VAL A 721 7.71 10.91 25.36
CA VAL A 721 7.86 10.82 26.83
C VAL A 721 7.11 9.60 27.38
N HIS A 722 5.84 9.43 27.00
CA HIS A 722 5.00 8.30 27.43
C HIS A 722 5.57 6.97 26.95
N VAL A 723 6.06 6.92 25.70
CA VAL A 723 6.66 5.70 25.15
C VAL A 723 7.94 5.33 25.90
N CYS A 724 8.83 6.30 26.15
CA CYS A 724 10.05 6.08 26.91
C CYS A 724 9.78 5.60 28.34
N TRP A 725 8.79 6.20 29.01
CA TRP A 725 8.33 5.77 30.33
C TRP A 725 7.86 4.31 30.32
N HIS A 726 6.93 3.95 29.44
CA HIS A 726 6.37 2.59 29.41
C HIS A 726 7.31 1.51 28.88
N ARG A 727 8.41 1.90 28.22
CA ARG A 727 9.37 0.97 27.62
C ARG A 727 10.75 0.99 28.28
N ASN A 728 10.96 1.77 29.33
CA ASN A 728 12.23 1.88 30.06
C ASN A 728 13.41 2.16 29.11
N THR A 729 13.22 3.13 28.22
CA THR A 729 14.21 3.55 27.20
C THR A 729 14.41 5.06 27.25
N SER A 730 15.44 5.53 26.55
CA SER A 730 15.71 6.94 26.35
C SER A 730 15.83 7.32 24.87
N VAL A 731 15.69 8.61 24.57
CA VAL A 731 15.86 9.24 23.25
C VAL A 731 16.59 10.56 23.45
N SER A 732 17.69 10.76 22.71
CA SER A 732 18.48 11.99 22.70
C SER A 732 18.04 12.95 21.59
N MET A 733 18.48 14.21 21.66
CA MET A 733 18.30 15.17 20.57
C MET A 733 18.92 14.66 19.25
N VAL A 734 20.06 13.97 19.33
CA VAL A 734 20.71 13.33 18.18
C VAL A 734 19.78 12.29 17.56
N ASP A 735 19.13 11.46 18.39
CA ASP A 735 18.17 10.47 17.89
C ASP A 735 16.96 11.15 17.23
N PHE A 736 16.47 12.28 17.77
CA PHE A 736 15.39 13.06 17.15
C PHE A 736 15.80 13.59 15.76
N SER A 737 16.97 14.19 15.63
CA SER A 737 17.46 14.69 14.34
C SER A 737 17.60 13.54 13.32
N VAL A 738 18.15 12.39 13.72
CA VAL A 738 18.25 11.20 12.85
C VAL A 738 16.88 10.69 12.43
N ALA A 739 15.88 10.69 13.32
CA ALA A 739 14.52 10.26 12.98
C ALA A 739 13.79 11.26 12.07
N LEU A 740 14.08 12.56 12.19
CA LEU A 740 13.54 13.59 11.31
C LEU A 740 14.16 13.52 9.91
N GLU A 741 15.44 13.18 9.80
CA GLU A 741 16.13 12.93 8.54
C GLU A 741 15.62 11.66 7.85
N ASN A 742 15.26 10.61 8.60
CA ASN A 742 14.84 9.32 8.06
C ASN A 742 13.33 9.16 7.90
N GLN A 743 12.64 10.23 7.50
CA GLN A 743 11.20 10.15 7.21
C GLN A 743 10.95 9.35 5.93
N LEU A 744 9.91 8.53 5.93
CA LEU A 744 9.55 7.74 4.77
C LEU A 744 8.04 7.51 4.72
N SER A 745 7.47 7.57 3.52
CA SER A 745 6.07 7.25 3.29
C SER A 745 5.93 6.29 2.11
N GLY A 746 4.91 5.45 2.12
CA GLY A 746 4.69 4.54 1.00
C GLY A 746 3.64 3.48 1.27
N ASN A 747 3.36 2.67 0.24
CA ASN A 747 2.44 1.54 0.36
C ASN A 747 3.16 0.32 0.93
N LEU A 748 2.58 -0.29 1.97
CA LEU A 748 3.01 -1.58 2.49
C LEU A 748 1.81 -2.52 2.65
N LEU A 749 2.04 -3.82 2.52
CA LEU A 749 1.09 -4.82 3.00
C LEU A 749 1.42 -5.17 4.44
N ARG A 750 0.44 -5.15 5.34
CA ARG A 750 0.58 -5.55 6.74
C ARG A 750 -0.15 -6.85 7.03
N LYS A 751 0.43 -7.72 7.85
CA LYS A 751 -0.19 -8.93 8.39
C LYS A 751 0.13 -9.08 9.87
N PHE A 752 -0.86 -9.48 10.68
CA PHE A 752 -0.65 -9.85 12.08
C PHE A 752 -0.28 -11.34 12.17
N LYS A 753 0.42 -11.73 13.24
CA LYS A 753 0.83 -13.13 13.46
C LYS A 753 -0.31 -14.14 13.30
N ASN A 754 -1.50 -13.81 13.81
CA ASN A 754 -2.65 -14.72 13.81
C ASN A 754 -3.74 -14.33 12.77
N SER A 755 -3.46 -13.42 11.83
CA SER A 755 -4.45 -13.03 10.81
C SER A 755 -4.24 -13.81 9.51
N ASN A 756 -5.33 -14.21 8.84
CA ASN A 756 -5.22 -14.99 7.59
C ASN A 756 -4.93 -14.13 6.35
N GLY A 757 -5.10 -12.81 6.41
CA GLY A 757 -4.95 -11.90 5.26
C GLY A 757 -3.84 -10.86 5.42
N TRP A 758 -3.40 -10.34 4.27
CA TRP A 758 -2.56 -9.15 4.15
C TRP A 758 -3.45 -7.94 3.88
N GLN A 759 -3.20 -6.83 4.57
CA GLN A 759 -3.92 -5.58 4.42
C GLN A 759 -3.01 -4.54 3.76
N LYS A 760 -3.40 -4.01 2.61
CA LYS A 760 -2.69 -2.88 1.99
C LYS A 760 -3.01 -1.59 2.75
N LEU A 761 -1.98 -0.85 3.11
CA LEU A 761 -2.07 0.42 3.83
C LEU A 761 -1.09 1.42 3.23
N TRP A 762 -1.46 2.69 3.27
CA TRP A 762 -0.49 3.77 3.15
C TRP A 762 0.14 3.97 4.53
N VAL A 763 1.47 3.94 4.60
CA VAL A 763 2.21 3.99 5.86
C VAL A 763 3.13 5.20 5.82
N VAL A 764 3.09 6.00 6.88
CA VAL A 764 3.97 7.14 7.10
C VAL A 764 4.84 6.83 8.30
N PHE A 765 6.16 6.94 8.15
CA PHE A 765 7.12 6.82 9.23
C PHE A 765 7.71 8.19 9.55
N THR A 766 7.42 8.67 10.77
CA THR A 766 7.92 9.94 11.29
C THR A 766 7.86 9.91 12.81
N ASN A 767 8.73 10.66 13.49
CA ASN A 767 8.78 10.76 14.96
C ASN A 767 8.74 9.37 15.66
N PHE A 768 9.65 8.48 15.25
CA PHE A 768 9.79 7.10 15.76
C PHE A 768 8.53 6.22 15.66
N SER A 769 7.56 6.59 14.83
CA SER A 769 6.25 5.95 14.79
C SER A 769 5.80 5.66 13.36
N LEU A 770 5.11 4.53 13.17
CA LEU A 770 4.36 4.26 11.93
C LEU A 770 2.92 4.76 12.10
N PHE A 771 2.43 5.54 11.15
CA PHE A 771 1.04 5.97 11.03
C PHE A 771 0.41 5.26 9.84
N PHE A 772 -0.75 4.64 10.05
CA PHE A 772 -1.44 3.82 9.05
C PHE A 772 -2.66 4.55 8.50
N TYR A 773 -2.74 4.67 7.19
CA TYR A 773 -3.87 5.23 6.47
C TYR A 773 -4.45 4.18 5.52
N LYS A 774 -5.73 4.31 5.16
CA LYS A 774 -6.35 3.43 4.15
C LYS A 774 -5.82 3.78 2.78
N THR A 775 -5.68 5.07 2.49
CA THR A 775 -5.13 5.62 1.26
C THR A 775 -4.25 6.84 1.55
N HIS A 776 -3.42 7.24 0.58
CA HIS A 776 -2.59 8.45 0.69
C HIS A 776 -3.41 9.76 0.63
N GLN A 777 -4.70 9.69 0.29
CA GLN A 777 -5.59 10.86 0.22
C GLN A 777 -6.33 11.11 1.54
N ASP A 778 -6.28 10.17 2.47
CA ASP A 778 -6.94 10.27 3.76
C ASP A 778 -6.33 11.42 4.58
N GLU A 779 -7.17 12.20 5.25
CA GLU A 779 -6.73 13.38 6.03
C GLU A 779 -6.10 13.02 7.38
N TYR A 780 -6.40 11.85 7.94
CA TYR A 780 -5.93 11.45 9.26
C TYR A 780 -5.67 9.93 9.34
N PRO A 781 -4.75 9.50 10.22
CA PRO A 781 -4.40 8.09 10.34
C PRO A 781 -5.50 7.27 11.02
N LEU A 782 -5.63 6.01 10.59
CA LEU A 782 -6.48 4.99 11.20
C LEU A 782 -5.93 4.53 12.56
N ALA A 783 -4.60 4.44 12.66
CA ALA A 783 -3.89 3.97 13.83
C ALA A 783 -2.42 4.40 13.76
N SER A 784 -1.73 4.36 14.89
CA SER A 784 -0.28 4.56 14.99
C SER A 784 0.40 3.40 15.74
N LEU A 785 1.69 3.22 15.49
CA LEU A 785 2.55 2.22 16.13
C LEU A 785 3.91 2.86 16.48
N PRO A 786 4.13 3.23 17.76
CA PRO A 786 5.43 3.72 18.21
C PRO A 786 6.46 2.59 18.17
N LEU A 787 7.63 2.85 17.59
CA LEU A 787 8.65 1.83 17.29
C LEU A 787 9.78 1.72 18.32
N LEU A 788 9.93 2.63 19.28
CA LEU A 788 11.02 2.57 20.27
C LEU A 788 11.08 1.22 21.00
N GLY A 789 12.17 0.47 20.86
CA GLY A 789 12.31 -0.86 21.46
C GLY A 789 11.72 -2.01 20.65
N TYR A 790 11.04 -1.76 19.51
CA TYR A 790 10.78 -2.82 18.54
C TYR A 790 12.09 -3.26 17.90
N SER A 791 12.19 -4.54 17.59
CA SER A 791 13.27 -5.11 16.79
C SER A 791 12.76 -5.44 15.39
N ILE A 792 13.56 -5.07 14.41
CA ILE A 792 13.27 -5.29 12.99
C ILE A 792 14.14 -6.42 12.44
N THR A 793 13.48 -7.44 11.91
CA THR A 793 14.09 -8.72 11.49
C THR A 793 13.44 -9.23 10.22
N ILE A 794 14.01 -10.26 9.61
CA ILE A 794 13.37 -11.00 8.51
C ILE A 794 12.62 -12.19 9.13
N PRO A 795 11.40 -12.55 8.66
CA PRO A 795 10.69 -13.73 9.16
C PRO A 795 11.52 -15.01 9.00
N SER A 796 11.46 -15.88 9.99
CA SER A 796 12.08 -17.20 9.89
C SER A 796 11.24 -18.17 9.04
N GLU A 797 11.85 -19.21 8.48
CA GLU A 797 11.15 -20.23 7.69
C GLU A 797 10.00 -20.89 8.48
N SER A 798 10.17 -21.07 9.80
CA SER A 798 9.16 -21.66 10.70
C SER A 798 7.85 -20.85 10.80
N GLU A 799 7.87 -19.58 10.41
CA GLU A 799 6.71 -18.68 10.49
C GLU A 799 5.81 -18.78 9.25
N ASN A 800 6.14 -19.63 8.27
CA ASN A 800 5.35 -19.93 7.07
C ASN A 800 4.92 -18.69 6.27
N ILE A 801 5.83 -17.71 6.15
CA ILE A 801 5.63 -16.50 5.35
C ILE A 801 6.27 -16.67 3.97
N HIS A 802 5.53 -17.19 3.00
CA HIS A 802 5.99 -17.41 1.62
C HIS A 802 5.73 -16.20 0.72
N LYS A 803 6.28 -15.04 1.08
CA LYS A 803 6.27 -13.83 0.24
C LYS A 803 7.63 -13.15 0.28
N ASP A 804 8.08 -12.67 -0.87
CA ASP A 804 9.32 -11.90 -0.97
C ASP A 804 9.17 -10.52 -0.34
N TYR A 805 10.30 -9.94 0.06
CA TYR A 805 10.44 -8.57 0.55
C TYR A 805 9.63 -8.29 1.83
N VAL A 806 9.60 -9.26 2.75
CA VAL A 806 8.90 -9.15 4.03
C VAL A 806 9.88 -8.87 5.17
N PHE A 807 9.56 -7.86 5.97
CA PHE A 807 10.18 -7.63 7.27
C PHE A 807 9.20 -7.81 8.42
N LYS A 808 9.75 -8.13 9.58
CA LYS A 808 9.05 -8.41 10.83
C LYS A 808 9.45 -7.38 11.88
N LEU A 809 8.45 -6.70 12.43
CA LEU A 809 8.57 -5.89 13.63
C LEU A 809 8.07 -6.71 14.82
N HIS A 810 8.91 -6.89 15.82
CA HIS A 810 8.52 -7.59 17.04
C HIS A 810 8.89 -6.81 18.29
N PHE A 811 8.00 -6.83 19.28
CA PHE A 811 8.23 -6.28 20.60
C PHE A 811 7.39 -7.06 21.61
N LYS A 812 8.06 -7.77 22.53
CA LYS A 812 7.40 -8.68 23.48
C LYS A 812 6.45 -9.64 22.74
N SER A 813 5.15 -9.63 23.06
CA SER A 813 4.13 -10.45 22.41
C SER A 813 3.59 -9.86 21.09
N HIS A 814 3.91 -8.62 20.77
CA HIS A 814 3.41 -7.94 19.57
C HIS A 814 4.30 -8.27 18.37
N VAL A 815 3.70 -8.82 17.32
CA VAL A 815 4.40 -9.22 16.10
C VAL A 815 3.60 -8.77 14.88
N TYR A 816 4.25 -8.01 14.01
CA TYR A 816 3.71 -7.48 12.77
C TYR A 816 4.63 -7.85 11.60
N TYR A 817 4.04 -8.23 10.48
CA TYR A 817 4.73 -8.48 9.23
C TYR A 817 4.37 -7.39 8.24
N PHE A 818 5.37 -6.87 7.53
CA PHE A 818 5.22 -5.86 6.51
C PHE A 818 5.90 -6.32 5.23
N ARG A 819 5.22 -6.18 4.10
CA ARG A 819 5.77 -6.49 2.78
C ARG A 819 5.84 -5.22 1.95
N SER A 820 6.99 -4.95 1.37
CA SER A 820 7.14 -3.91 0.36
C SER A 820 6.85 -4.45 -1.05
N GLU A 821 6.91 -3.56 -2.03
CA GLU A 821 6.65 -3.88 -3.43
C GLU A 821 7.91 -4.33 -4.20
N SER A 822 9.11 -3.93 -3.74
CA SER A 822 10.38 -4.23 -4.39
C SER A 822 11.51 -4.46 -3.37
N GLU A 823 12.61 -5.04 -3.83
CA GLU A 823 13.83 -5.21 -3.04
C GLU A 823 14.40 -3.85 -2.57
N TYR A 824 14.42 -2.86 -3.45
CA TYR A 824 14.89 -1.52 -3.10
C TYR A 824 14.08 -0.90 -1.98
N THR A 825 12.75 -0.91 -2.12
CA THR A 825 11.85 -0.33 -1.13
C THR A 825 11.91 -1.14 0.18
N PHE A 826 12.09 -2.46 0.10
CA PHE A 826 12.34 -3.30 1.28
C PHE A 826 13.58 -2.84 2.05
N ALA A 827 14.71 -2.73 1.36
CA ALA A 827 15.97 -2.31 1.95
C ALA A 827 15.85 -0.91 2.56
N ARG A 828 15.17 0.01 1.86
CA ARG A 828 14.95 1.38 2.33
C ARG A 828 14.05 1.46 3.57
N TRP A 829 12.94 0.72 3.60
CA TRP A 829 12.08 0.64 4.80
C TRP A 829 12.82 0.04 6.00
N MET A 830 13.63 -1.00 5.76
CA MET A 830 14.48 -1.60 6.79
C MET A 830 15.52 -0.62 7.33
N GLU A 831 16.17 0.14 6.45
CA GLU A 831 17.17 1.17 6.80
C GLU A 831 16.57 2.25 7.72
N VAL A 832 15.48 2.89 7.30
CA VAL A 832 14.89 4.01 8.06
C VAL A 832 14.26 3.55 9.38
N ILE A 833 13.68 2.35 9.44
CA ILE A 833 13.12 1.84 10.70
C ILE A 833 14.25 1.39 11.64
N ARG A 834 15.35 0.84 11.12
CA ARG A 834 16.53 0.48 11.93
C ARG A 834 17.11 1.69 12.64
N SER A 835 17.19 2.85 11.98
CA SER A 835 17.75 4.05 12.60
C SER A 835 16.92 4.56 13.79
N ALA A 836 15.65 4.21 13.88
CA ALA A 836 14.77 4.55 15.01
C ALA A 836 14.56 3.42 16.04
N THR A 837 14.96 2.19 15.72
CA THR A 837 14.80 1.03 16.61
C THR A 837 16.11 0.62 17.27
N CYS A 838 17.24 0.83 16.60
CA CYS A 838 18.58 0.62 17.12
C CYS A 838 19.15 1.96 17.59
N SER A 839 19.64 2.01 18.82
CA SER A 839 20.23 3.24 19.35
C SER A 839 21.59 3.53 18.70
N SER A 840 21.87 4.81 18.52
CA SER A 840 22.97 5.43 17.77
C SER A 840 24.41 5.12 18.27
N SER A 841 24.57 4.35 19.35
CA SER A 841 25.90 3.96 19.87
C SER A 841 26.72 3.14 18.87
N HIS A 842 26.09 2.36 17.99
CA HIS A 842 26.81 1.63 16.92
C HIS A 842 27.30 2.53 15.78
N ILE A 843 26.63 3.67 15.51
CA ILE A 843 26.95 4.56 14.38
C ILE A 843 28.17 5.44 14.69
N ARG A 844 28.32 5.88 15.96
CA ARG A 844 29.53 6.61 16.41
C ARG A 844 30.82 5.78 16.27
N SER A 845 30.75 4.45 16.38
CA SER A 845 31.93 3.58 16.20
C SER A 845 32.44 3.51 14.76
N LEU A 846 31.55 3.70 13.78
CA LEU A 846 31.88 3.72 12.34
C LEU A 846 32.39 5.09 11.89
N SER A 847 31.86 6.18 12.45
CA SER A 847 32.32 7.55 12.13
C SER A 847 33.70 7.90 12.69
N ARG A 848 34.22 7.13 13.68
CA ARG A 848 35.59 7.33 14.20
C ARG A 848 36.69 6.84 13.25
N LYS A 849 36.34 6.23 12.11
CA LYS A 849 37.29 5.77 11.09
C LYS A 849 36.98 6.40 9.73
N GLU A 850 37.06 7.72 9.63
CA GLU A 850 37.51 8.44 8.42
C GLU A 850 37.44 9.95 8.68
N PRO A 851 38.57 10.68 8.65
CA PRO A 851 38.52 12.13 8.57
C PRO A 851 38.14 12.51 7.14
N HIS A 852 36.91 12.95 6.93
CA HIS A 852 36.51 13.55 5.66
C HIS A 852 37.28 14.87 5.46
N VAL A 853 38.22 14.86 4.52
CA VAL A 853 38.82 16.04 3.92
C VAL A 853 37.86 16.51 2.81
N TYR A 854 37.29 17.70 3.03
CA TYR A 854 36.54 18.61 2.12
C TYR A 854 35.63 18.03 1.03
#